data_AF-A0A958LVR9-F1
#
_entry.id   AF-A0A958LVR9-F1
#
_cell.length_a   1.000
_cell.length_b   1.000
_cell.length_c   1.000
_cell.angle_alpha   90.00
_cell.angle_beta   90.00
_cell.angle_gamma   90.00
#
_symmetry.space_group_name_H-M   'P 1'
#
loop_
_entity.id
_entity.type
_entity.pdbx_description
1 polymer ?
#
loop_
_entity_poly.entity_id
_entity_poly.type
_entity_poly.pdbx_seq_one_letter_code
_entity_poly.pdbx_strand_id
1 'polypeptide(L)'
;MKPIFEIKYIEIQWYDESTITKVTESLTNLSLEYNNRTKIFECETTIYPNTQGLRGQLGIRILDNSLVTPYIELPTGQVKNLSPIKDIDTGRIWWIVKDSWDKQNQFWTHTGINTAGKLKFVLQNQKCHVFIGAMDFTYDELEIYLSSFKDDLWELMLDDSSAIQTNKSTNGIGVNESLIECINRLISHAEKVLETPKVELREIQDLKPRKAVKPVNRTFMEIVSKTNQRFLTSRATVPSYNVSENRYVLFALERSYRIIKQIAILSGNKSNRYTNMVVKLKDQYKAFSDCVMVDRDLVAKEYRTLRERSQIRFWQNLFLEKLRENNIQFVDVHHNQTELYIRTQGHATIKDSNEKYGFFIEIFRNDIWGRDYERTTILSFRYNYQTLLQCLEPYTEYRIIGQVRPNVNTNSVTYNILSLNQIEIIETNKRIKAQENLEKEEQLAINLSKNGWKRKLKTNELEEQEKEKTALMNRVDFYKENQRRAEYVFKQVAPKQKQILKIIKALRKLDIKPSSHFPNSMTFVQNAHYQGVHNSYRLLREQTNLADEDILLHLEEVDSIGLVNMPLLYERWCLLQIIRVLKDGFRFVLKEGWKYQLIDAVKNNKTDIKINLANTDSKRFITLTYEKTLDSGKRPDFVIDLEWYSESDVVNEHPHSKR
;
A
#
# COMPACT_ATOMS: atom_id res chain seq x y z
N MET A 1 -15.81 -32.16 -24.77
CA MET A 1 -16.07 -31.43 -26.04
C MET A 1 -14.72 -31.02 -26.61
N LYS A 2 -14.47 -31.18 -27.92
CA LYS A 2 -13.18 -30.75 -28.52
C LYS A 2 -13.26 -29.26 -28.93
N PRO A 3 -12.24 -28.44 -28.67
CA PRO A 3 -12.22 -27.04 -29.08
C PRO A 3 -12.05 -26.93 -30.60
N ILE A 4 -12.75 -25.97 -31.23
CA ILE A 4 -12.60 -25.64 -32.67
C ILE A 4 -11.52 -24.59 -32.93
N PHE A 5 -10.74 -24.26 -31.90
CA PHE A 5 -9.74 -23.20 -31.92
C PHE A 5 -8.56 -23.60 -31.05
N GLU A 6 -7.44 -22.95 -31.28
CA GLU A 6 -6.28 -23.00 -30.39
C GLU A 6 -5.83 -21.59 -30.03
N ILE A 7 -5.23 -21.47 -28.84
CA ILE A 7 -4.65 -20.22 -28.35
C ILE A 7 -3.16 -20.45 -28.11
N LYS A 8 -2.33 -19.59 -28.68
CA LYS A 8 -0.87 -19.61 -28.50
C LYS A 8 -0.33 -18.21 -28.25
N TYR A 9 0.89 -18.15 -27.75
CA TYR A 9 1.69 -16.93 -27.84
C TYR A 9 2.36 -16.85 -29.20
N ILE A 10 2.30 -15.69 -29.83
CA ILE A 10 2.96 -15.42 -31.10
C ILE A 10 3.72 -14.10 -31.02
N GLU A 11 4.89 -14.04 -31.64
CA GLU A 11 5.62 -12.79 -31.89
C GLU A 11 5.49 -12.45 -33.37
N ILE A 12 5.08 -11.22 -33.66
CA ILE A 12 4.91 -10.72 -35.02
C ILE A 12 5.90 -9.60 -35.23
N GLN A 13 6.79 -9.79 -36.21
CA GLN A 13 7.67 -8.75 -36.69
C GLN A 13 6.97 -7.98 -37.82
N TRP A 14 6.98 -6.67 -37.70
CA TRP A 14 6.35 -5.76 -38.65
C TRP A 14 7.43 -4.92 -39.34
N TYR A 15 7.24 -4.64 -40.62
CA TYR A 15 8.05 -3.65 -41.34
C TYR A 15 7.43 -2.25 -41.23
N ASP A 16 6.10 -2.19 -41.35
CA ASP A 16 5.28 -1.01 -41.17
C ASP A 16 3.93 -1.39 -40.52
N GLU A 17 3.04 -0.41 -40.35
CA GLU A 17 1.73 -0.60 -39.69
C GLU A 17 0.86 -1.72 -40.31
N SER A 18 1.08 -2.01 -41.60
CA SER A 18 0.31 -2.92 -42.44
C SER A 18 1.05 -4.18 -42.89
N THR A 19 2.38 -4.15 -42.92
CA THR A 19 3.23 -5.16 -43.56
C THR A 19 3.92 -6.03 -42.51
N ILE A 20 3.61 -7.32 -42.55
CA ILE A 20 4.18 -8.35 -41.66
C ILE A 20 5.42 -8.93 -42.34
N THR A 21 6.51 -9.08 -41.59
CA THR A 21 7.73 -9.73 -42.08
C THR A 21 7.83 -11.18 -41.62
N LYS A 22 7.48 -11.46 -40.37
CA LYS A 22 7.61 -12.79 -39.78
C LYS A 22 6.64 -13.00 -38.62
N VAL A 23 6.12 -14.23 -38.51
CA VAL A 23 5.35 -14.68 -37.34
C VAL A 23 6.10 -15.84 -36.69
N THR A 24 6.38 -15.74 -35.39
CA THR A 24 7.04 -16.80 -34.61
C THR A 24 6.07 -17.31 -33.55
N GLU A 25 5.76 -18.60 -33.58
CA GLU A 25 4.84 -19.24 -32.63
C GLU A 25 5.57 -19.74 -31.37
N SER A 26 4.90 -19.72 -30.22
CA SER A 26 5.36 -20.42 -29.02
C SER A 26 5.32 -21.94 -29.20
N LEU A 27 6.25 -22.63 -28.56
CA LEU A 27 6.37 -24.09 -28.62
C LEU A 27 5.14 -24.82 -28.08
N THR A 28 4.47 -24.23 -27.09
CA THR A 28 3.31 -24.82 -26.41
C THR A 28 2.04 -24.00 -26.66
N ASN A 29 0.93 -24.72 -26.75
CA ASN A 29 -0.42 -24.15 -26.78
C ASN A 29 -0.92 -23.97 -25.35
N LEU A 30 -1.81 -23.00 -25.12
CA LEU A 30 -2.54 -22.92 -23.85
C LEU A 30 -3.48 -24.13 -23.71
N SER A 31 -3.50 -24.72 -22.51
CA SER A 31 -4.39 -25.84 -22.18
C SER A 31 -5.84 -25.35 -22.09
N LEU A 32 -6.71 -25.92 -22.92
CA LEU A 32 -8.14 -25.62 -22.95
C LEU A 32 -8.92 -26.73 -22.22
N GLU A 33 -9.58 -26.37 -21.14
CA GLU A 33 -10.48 -27.24 -20.40
C GLU A 33 -11.94 -26.90 -20.73
N TYR A 34 -12.82 -27.89 -20.79
CA TYR A 34 -14.24 -27.66 -21.05
C TYR A 34 -15.07 -27.83 -19.78
N ASN A 35 -15.71 -26.75 -19.35
CA ASN A 35 -16.54 -26.76 -18.16
C ASN A 35 -17.98 -27.17 -18.52
N ASN A 36 -18.35 -28.40 -18.14
CA ASN A 36 -19.67 -28.98 -18.45
C ASN A 36 -20.84 -28.23 -17.79
N ARG A 37 -20.63 -27.51 -16.68
CA ARG A 37 -21.70 -26.77 -15.98
C ARG A 37 -22.03 -25.45 -16.67
N THR A 38 -21.00 -24.72 -17.09
CA THR A 38 -21.15 -23.41 -17.72
C THR A 38 -21.26 -23.50 -19.24
N LYS A 39 -20.90 -24.65 -19.84
CA LYS A 39 -20.80 -24.88 -21.30
C LYS A 39 -19.79 -23.95 -21.97
N ILE A 40 -18.69 -23.65 -21.28
CA ILE A 40 -17.67 -22.68 -21.69
C ILE A 40 -16.29 -23.35 -21.59
N PHE A 41 -15.38 -23.00 -22.51
CA PHE A 41 -13.97 -23.39 -22.42
C PHE A 41 -13.22 -22.46 -21.48
N GLU A 42 -12.28 -22.98 -20.71
CA GLU A 42 -11.50 -22.26 -19.72
C GLU A 42 -10.02 -22.52 -19.98
N CYS A 43 -9.20 -21.47 -19.93
CA CYS A 43 -7.75 -21.60 -19.95
C CYS A 43 -7.10 -20.57 -19.03
N GLU A 44 -5.93 -20.90 -18.52
CA GLU A 44 -5.19 -20.07 -17.59
C GLU A 44 -3.88 -19.61 -18.22
N THR A 45 -3.48 -18.40 -17.89
CA THR A 45 -2.20 -17.83 -18.29
C THR A 45 -1.76 -16.73 -17.34
N THR A 46 -0.58 -16.14 -17.54
CA THR A 46 -0.02 -15.10 -16.64
C THR A 46 0.34 -13.83 -17.40
N ILE A 47 0.31 -12.69 -16.71
CA ILE A 47 0.97 -11.46 -17.18
C ILE A 47 2.47 -11.73 -17.35
N TYR A 48 3.08 -11.11 -18.36
CA TYR A 48 4.48 -11.32 -18.73
C TYR A 48 4.89 -12.81 -18.81
N PRO A 49 4.23 -13.60 -19.66
CA PRO A 49 4.49 -15.03 -19.78
C PRO A 49 5.94 -15.27 -20.24
N ASN A 50 6.64 -16.20 -19.57
CA ASN A 50 7.99 -16.61 -19.99
C ASN A 50 7.92 -17.43 -21.27
N THR A 51 7.92 -16.74 -22.41
CA THR A 51 7.83 -17.32 -23.74
C THR A 51 9.19 -17.61 -24.37
N GLN A 52 10.21 -17.88 -23.54
CA GLN A 52 11.57 -18.24 -23.96
C GLN A 52 12.21 -17.23 -24.94
N GLY A 53 11.97 -15.93 -24.71
CA GLY A 53 12.57 -14.83 -25.47
C GLY A 53 11.66 -14.16 -26.51
N LEU A 54 10.43 -14.66 -26.71
CA LEU A 54 9.44 -14.00 -27.58
C LEU A 54 8.79 -12.81 -26.88
N ARG A 55 8.43 -11.76 -27.63
CA ARG A 55 7.46 -10.73 -27.19
C ARG A 55 6.04 -11.29 -27.31
N GLY A 56 5.73 -12.36 -26.59
CA GLY A 56 4.57 -13.21 -26.82
C GLY A 56 3.20 -12.52 -26.69
N GLN A 57 2.53 -12.29 -27.81
CA GLN A 57 1.15 -11.83 -27.90
C GLN A 57 0.16 -13.00 -27.95
N LEU A 58 -1.00 -12.91 -27.30
CA LEU A 58 -2.06 -13.92 -27.45
C LEU A 58 -2.63 -13.89 -28.88
N GLY A 59 -2.42 -14.99 -29.61
CA GLY A 59 -3.01 -15.25 -30.92
C GLY A 59 -4.02 -16.40 -30.84
N ILE A 60 -5.15 -16.23 -31.53
CA ILE A 60 -6.16 -17.27 -31.66
C ILE A 60 -6.18 -17.77 -33.10
N ARG A 61 -6.10 -19.09 -33.28
CA ARG A 61 -6.29 -19.73 -34.58
C ARG A 61 -7.57 -20.55 -34.56
N ILE A 62 -8.44 -20.31 -35.52
CA ILE A 62 -9.65 -21.11 -35.74
C ILE A 62 -9.25 -22.31 -36.60
N LEU A 63 -9.55 -23.52 -36.14
CA LEU A 63 -9.17 -24.77 -36.79
C LEU A 63 -10.20 -25.21 -37.85
N ASP A 64 -11.40 -24.64 -37.79
CA ASP A 64 -12.48 -24.89 -38.75
C ASP A 64 -12.48 -23.84 -39.89
N ASN A 65 -12.92 -24.21 -41.10
CA ASN A 65 -12.89 -23.38 -42.32
C ASN A 65 -13.94 -22.24 -42.35
N SER A 66 -14.39 -21.84 -41.17
CA SER A 66 -15.46 -20.88 -40.99
C SER A 66 -14.98 -19.42 -41.07
N LEU A 67 -15.62 -18.63 -41.93
CA LEU A 67 -15.34 -17.19 -42.15
C LEU A 67 -15.98 -16.30 -41.07
N VAL A 68 -15.61 -16.47 -39.79
CA VAL A 68 -16.16 -15.64 -38.70
C VAL A 68 -15.06 -14.90 -37.97
N THR A 69 -15.28 -13.61 -37.73
CA THR A 69 -14.39 -12.72 -36.98
C THR A 69 -14.57 -12.96 -35.48
N PRO A 70 -13.56 -13.49 -34.77
CA PRO A 70 -13.61 -13.64 -33.33
C PRO A 70 -13.51 -12.28 -32.64
N TYR A 71 -14.11 -12.17 -31.46
CA TYR A 71 -14.13 -10.92 -30.71
C TYR A 71 -14.00 -11.14 -29.20
N ILE A 72 -13.55 -10.09 -28.52
CA ILE A 72 -13.50 -10.01 -27.06
C ILE A 72 -14.73 -9.26 -26.57
N GLU A 73 -15.46 -9.86 -25.63
CA GLU A 73 -16.55 -9.20 -24.90
C GLU A 73 -15.96 -8.49 -23.68
N LEU A 74 -15.98 -7.16 -23.68
CA LEU A 74 -15.52 -6.35 -22.55
C LEU A 74 -16.55 -6.37 -21.40
N PRO A 75 -16.13 -6.14 -20.14
CA PRO A 75 -17.04 -6.09 -18.99
C PRO A 75 -18.16 -5.06 -19.13
N THR A 76 -17.93 -3.99 -19.91
CA THR A 76 -18.88 -2.91 -20.22
C THR A 76 -19.95 -3.30 -21.24
N GLY A 77 -19.89 -4.52 -21.80
CA GLY A 77 -20.76 -4.97 -22.89
C GLY A 77 -20.35 -4.49 -24.27
N GLN A 78 -19.25 -3.73 -24.37
CA GLN A 78 -18.63 -3.37 -25.65
C GLN A 78 -17.90 -4.57 -26.26
N VAL A 79 -17.86 -4.62 -27.59
CA VAL A 79 -17.23 -5.70 -28.35
C VAL A 79 -15.96 -5.17 -29.02
N LYS A 80 -14.85 -5.87 -28.81
CA LYS A 80 -13.56 -5.57 -29.46
C LYS A 80 -13.20 -6.66 -30.45
N ASN A 81 -13.24 -6.32 -31.74
CA ASN A 81 -12.94 -7.27 -32.81
C ASN A 81 -11.45 -7.54 -32.93
N LEU A 82 -11.09 -8.80 -33.20
CA LEU A 82 -9.71 -9.19 -33.46
C LEU A 82 -9.35 -8.96 -34.93
N SER A 83 -8.07 -8.67 -35.20
CA SER A 83 -7.54 -8.49 -36.54
C SER A 83 -6.88 -9.77 -37.05
N PRO A 84 -7.15 -10.20 -38.30
CA PRO A 84 -6.52 -11.37 -38.88
C PRO A 84 -5.10 -11.04 -39.37
N ILE A 85 -4.19 -11.98 -39.15
CA ILE A 85 -2.78 -11.93 -39.55
C ILE A 85 -2.46 -13.22 -40.26
N LYS A 86 -2.01 -13.10 -41.51
CA LYS A 86 -1.57 -14.24 -42.29
C LYS A 86 -0.07 -14.39 -42.15
N ASP A 87 0.37 -15.54 -41.65
CA ASP A 87 1.77 -15.91 -41.66
C ASP A 87 2.17 -16.24 -43.11
N ILE A 88 3.22 -15.57 -43.60
CA ILE A 88 3.72 -15.71 -44.96
C ILE A 88 4.40 -17.06 -45.15
N ASP A 89 5.04 -17.58 -44.10
CA ASP A 89 5.84 -18.80 -44.17
C ASP A 89 4.95 -20.06 -44.07
N THR A 90 3.99 -20.08 -43.14
CA THR A 90 3.13 -21.25 -42.91
C THR A 90 1.75 -21.16 -43.57
N GLY A 91 1.35 -19.99 -44.07
CA GLY A 91 0.02 -19.73 -44.62
C GLY A 91 -1.11 -19.71 -43.58
N ARG A 92 -0.80 -19.83 -42.28
CA ARG A 92 -1.78 -19.86 -41.19
C ARG A 92 -2.35 -18.47 -40.91
N ILE A 93 -3.61 -18.43 -40.45
CA ILE A 93 -4.27 -17.17 -40.05
C ILE A 93 -4.41 -17.14 -38.53
N TRP A 94 -3.80 -16.12 -37.92
CA TRP A 94 -3.85 -15.81 -36.50
C TRP A 94 -4.68 -14.56 -36.25
N TRP A 95 -5.55 -14.59 -35.25
CA TRP A 95 -6.35 -13.45 -34.83
C TRP A 95 -5.75 -12.81 -33.59
N ILE A 96 -5.43 -11.52 -33.66
CA ILE A 96 -4.79 -10.78 -32.57
C ILE A 96 -5.52 -9.49 -32.21
N VAL A 97 -5.18 -8.93 -31.04
CA VAL A 97 -5.61 -7.60 -30.60
C VAL A 97 -4.62 -6.55 -31.11
N LYS A 98 -5.09 -5.52 -31.82
CA LYS A 98 -4.28 -4.35 -32.21
C LYS A 98 -4.77 -3.12 -31.44
N ASP A 99 -3.94 -2.54 -30.57
CA ASP A 99 -4.31 -1.36 -29.78
C ASP A 99 -3.73 -0.06 -30.33
N SER A 100 -2.41 0.14 -30.19
CA SER A 100 -1.73 1.32 -30.73
C SER A 100 -0.42 0.93 -31.40
N TRP A 101 -0.04 1.67 -32.44
CA TRP A 101 1.21 1.45 -33.15
C TRP A 101 2.37 2.20 -32.48
N ASP A 102 3.41 1.47 -32.08
CA ASP A 102 4.65 2.07 -31.61
C ASP A 102 5.57 2.37 -32.81
N LYS A 103 5.73 3.66 -33.13
CA LYS A 103 6.56 4.13 -34.24
C LYS A 103 8.06 3.91 -34.01
N GLN A 104 8.53 3.91 -32.75
CA GLN A 104 9.96 3.78 -32.45
C GLN A 104 10.42 2.34 -32.58
N ASN A 105 9.60 1.39 -32.12
CA ASN A 105 9.94 -0.03 -32.10
C ASN A 105 9.24 -0.85 -33.20
N GLN A 106 8.41 -0.21 -34.02
CA GLN A 106 7.71 -0.80 -35.17
C GLN A 106 6.91 -2.06 -34.81
N PHE A 107 6.04 -1.96 -33.79
CA PHE A 107 5.13 -3.05 -33.44
C PHE A 107 3.78 -2.53 -32.93
N TRP A 108 2.75 -3.39 -33.00
CA TRP A 108 1.45 -3.12 -32.39
C TRP A 108 1.48 -3.45 -30.89
N THR A 109 1.25 -2.43 -30.07
CA THR A 109 1.00 -2.65 -28.65
C THR A 109 -0.32 -3.40 -28.47
N HIS A 110 -0.38 -4.19 -27.41
CA HIS A 110 -1.58 -4.92 -27.04
C HIS A 110 -1.68 -5.05 -25.52
N THR A 111 -2.85 -4.74 -25.01
CA THR A 111 -3.19 -4.74 -23.59
C THR A 111 -3.18 -6.14 -22.97
N GLY A 112 -3.22 -7.21 -23.78
CA GLY A 112 -3.33 -8.60 -23.32
C GLY A 112 -2.18 -9.13 -22.45
N ILE A 113 -0.95 -8.62 -22.58
CA ILE A 113 0.20 -9.09 -21.75
C ILE A 113 0.19 -8.45 -20.36
N ASN A 114 -0.31 -7.22 -20.24
CA ASN A 114 -0.21 -6.40 -19.02
C ASN A 114 -1.50 -6.41 -18.19
N THR A 115 -2.57 -6.98 -18.72
CA THR A 115 -3.90 -6.97 -18.13
C THR A 115 -4.16 -8.30 -17.45
N ALA A 116 -4.28 -8.29 -16.14
CA ALA A 116 -4.74 -9.44 -15.39
C ALA A 116 -6.27 -9.40 -15.24
N GLY A 117 -6.86 -10.57 -15.07
CA GLY A 117 -8.32 -10.75 -14.94
C GLY A 117 -8.89 -11.72 -15.96
N LYS A 118 -10.19 -11.57 -16.24
CA LYS A 118 -10.94 -12.51 -17.07
C LYS A 118 -11.23 -11.95 -18.46
N LEU A 119 -10.58 -12.50 -19.49
CA LEU A 119 -10.93 -12.23 -20.88
C LEU A 119 -12.00 -13.22 -21.37
N LYS A 120 -13.01 -12.70 -22.05
CA LYS A 120 -14.07 -13.51 -22.68
C LYS A 120 -13.90 -13.47 -24.19
N PHE A 121 -13.40 -14.55 -24.77
CA PHE A 121 -13.41 -14.74 -26.21
C PHE A 121 -14.71 -15.40 -26.65
N VAL A 122 -15.35 -14.82 -27.66
CA VAL A 122 -16.51 -15.41 -28.30
C VAL A 122 -16.11 -15.83 -29.72
N LEU A 123 -16.23 -17.14 -29.95
CA LEU A 123 -15.79 -17.84 -31.14
C LEU A 123 -17.00 -18.61 -31.67
N GLN A 124 -17.87 -17.91 -32.42
CA GLN A 124 -19.15 -18.45 -32.92
C GLN A 124 -20.07 -18.99 -31.81
N ASN A 125 -20.24 -20.32 -31.76
CA ASN A 125 -21.06 -21.03 -30.77
C ASN A 125 -20.24 -21.47 -29.54
N GLN A 126 -18.92 -21.29 -29.56
CA GLN A 126 -18.05 -21.59 -28.42
C GLN A 126 -17.62 -20.29 -27.74
N LYS A 127 -17.64 -20.31 -26.41
CA LYS A 127 -17.11 -19.23 -25.58
C LYS A 127 -15.88 -19.76 -24.86
N CYS A 128 -14.86 -18.92 -24.73
CA CYS A 128 -13.66 -19.22 -23.96
C CYS A 128 -13.42 -18.12 -22.93
N HIS A 129 -13.22 -18.51 -21.68
CA HIS A 129 -12.72 -17.65 -20.62
C HIS A 129 -11.22 -17.87 -20.48
N VAL A 130 -10.44 -16.79 -20.61
CA VAL A 130 -9.01 -16.81 -20.30
C VAL A 130 -8.81 -16.10 -18.98
N PHE A 131 -8.34 -16.84 -17.99
CA PHE A 131 -7.96 -16.31 -16.70
C PHE A 131 -6.48 -15.92 -16.75
N ILE A 132 -6.21 -14.62 -16.69
CA ILE A 132 -4.85 -14.08 -16.69
C ILE A 132 -4.48 -13.75 -15.24
N GLY A 133 -3.62 -14.56 -14.64
CA GLY A 133 -2.99 -14.33 -13.33
C GLY A 133 -1.69 -13.52 -13.42
N ALA A 134 -0.96 -13.44 -12.32
CA ALA A 134 0.43 -12.98 -12.27
C ALA A 134 1.37 -14.11 -11.86
N MET A 135 2.69 -13.95 -12.04
CA MET A 135 3.65 -15.00 -11.64
C MET A 135 3.51 -15.40 -10.16
N ASP A 136 3.20 -14.43 -9.30
CA ASP A 136 3.07 -14.63 -7.85
C ASP A 136 1.62 -14.67 -7.35
N PHE A 137 0.63 -14.43 -8.23
CA PHE A 137 -0.78 -14.34 -7.83
C PHE A 137 -1.70 -15.09 -8.79
N THR A 138 -2.58 -15.89 -8.22
CA THR A 138 -3.68 -16.52 -8.93
C THR A 138 -4.75 -15.50 -9.32
N TYR A 139 -5.60 -15.83 -10.29
CA TYR A 139 -6.75 -14.99 -10.66
C TYR A 139 -7.65 -14.67 -9.45
N ASP A 140 -7.90 -15.65 -8.58
CA ASP A 140 -8.75 -15.46 -7.41
C ASP A 140 -8.14 -14.47 -6.40
N GLU A 141 -6.82 -14.54 -6.18
CA GLU A 141 -6.11 -13.57 -5.33
C GLU A 141 -6.19 -12.16 -5.93
N LEU A 142 -6.09 -12.02 -7.25
CA LEU A 142 -6.22 -10.74 -7.94
C LEU A 142 -7.62 -10.12 -7.81
N GLU A 143 -8.67 -10.93 -7.88
CA GLU A 143 -10.03 -10.48 -7.61
C GLU A 143 -10.18 -10.00 -6.15
N ILE A 144 -9.53 -10.67 -5.19
CA ILE A 144 -9.48 -10.20 -3.80
C ILE A 144 -8.80 -8.83 -3.71
N TYR A 145 -7.64 -8.64 -4.34
CA TYR A 145 -6.95 -7.34 -4.37
C TYR A 145 -7.81 -6.24 -5.00
N LEU A 146 -8.43 -6.53 -6.14
CA LEU A 146 -9.29 -5.61 -6.86
C LEU A 146 -10.52 -5.25 -6.04
N SER A 147 -11.13 -6.22 -5.34
CA SER A 147 -12.23 -5.98 -4.42
C SER A 147 -11.80 -5.09 -3.25
N SER A 148 -10.63 -5.33 -2.66
CA SER A 148 -10.08 -4.50 -1.60
C SER A 148 -9.81 -3.07 -2.06
N PHE A 149 -9.28 -2.89 -3.28
CA PHE A 149 -9.07 -1.56 -3.87
C PHE A 149 -10.39 -0.79 -4.03
N LYS A 150 -11.43 -1.45 -4.58
CA LYS A 150 -12.75 -0.85 -4.73
C LYS A 150 -13.35 -0.48 -3.37
N ASP A 151 -13.25 -1.38 -2.40
CA ASP A 151 -13.76 -1.15 -1.06
C ASP A 151 -13.04 0.01 -0.36
N ASP A 152 -11.70 0.10 -0.47
CA ASP A 152 -10.94 1.20 0.12
C ASP A 152 -11.27 2.54 -0.56
N LEU A 153 -11.52 2.56 -1.88
CA LEU A 153 -11.99 3.75 -2.58
C LEU A 153 -13.38 4.17 -2.08
N TRP A 154 -14.32 3.24 -2.00
CA TRP A 154 -15.67 3.50 -1.47
C TRP A 154 -15.63 3.98 -0.03
N GLU A 155 -14.80 3.37 0.81
CA GLU A 155 -14.57 3.77 2.20
C GLU A 155 -14.09 5.22 2.27
N LEU A 156 -13.08 5.57 1.49
CA LEU A 156 -12.51 6.91 1.46
C LEU A 156 -13.54 7.96 0.99
N MET A 157 -14.33 7.63 -0.04
CA MET A 157 -15.35 8.51 -0.61
C MET A 157 -16.53 8.77 0.33
N LEU A 158 -16.91 7.75 1.13
CA LEU A 158 -18.01 7.82 2.09
C LEU A 158 -17.58 8.38 3.45
N ASP A 159 -16.33 8.15 3.88
CA ASP A 159 -15.79 8.62 5.16
C ASP A 159 -15.37 10.11 5.12
N ASP A 160 -15.93 10.93 4.23
CA ASP A 160 -15.64 12.36 4.13
C ASP A 160 -16.30 13.14 5.28
N SER A 161 -15.85 12.86 6.51
CA SER A 161 -16.03 13.72 7.67
C SER A 161 -15.13 14.95 7.52
N SER A 162 -15.33 15.76 6.47
CA SER A 162 -14.60 16.99 6.27
C SER A 162 -15.22 18.14 7.10
N ALA A 163 -14.45 18.61 8.06
CA ALA A 163 -14.21 20.01 8.42
C ALA A 163 -15.30 20.93 9.05
N ILE A 164 -16.62 20.69 8.99
CA ILE A 164 -17.58 21.72 9.53
C ILE A 164 -18.83 21.15 10.22
N GLN A 165 -18.70 20.11 11.05
CA GLN A 165 -19.75 19.81 12.05
C GLN A 165 -19.14 19.60 13.42
N THR A 166 -18.80 20.74 14.04
CA THR A 166 -18.81 20.86 15.50
C THR A 166 -20.14 20.31 16.02
N ASN A 167 -20.07 19.33 16.94
CA ASN A 167 -21.14 18.87 17.85
C ASN A 167 -22.05 17.69 17.47
N LYS A 168 -21.68 16.78 16.57
CA LYS A 168 -22.29 15.42 16.59
C LYS A 168 -21.21 14.36 16.47
N SER A 169 -21.13 13.48 17.47
CA SER A 169 -20.34 12.26 17.44
C SER A 169 -20.75 11.43 16.23
N THR A 170 -19.99 11.52 15.14
CA THR A 170 -20.18 10.63 14.01
C THR A 170 -19.72 9.24 14.43
N ASN A 171 -20.63 8.26 14.35
CA ASN A 171 -20.24 6.86 14.35
C ASN A 171 -19.27 6.70 13.18
N GLY A 172 -18.08 6.11 13.39
CA GLY A 172 -16.92 6.12 12.46
C GLY A 172 -17.08 5.49 11.06
N ILE A 173 -18.27 5.54 10.48
CA ILE A 173 -18.66 5.12 9.14
C ILE A 173 -19.42 6.26 8.42
N GLY A 174 -19.57 7.45 9.04
CA GLY A 174 -20.45 8.51 8.50
C GLY A 174 -21.94 8.12 8.45
N VAL A 175 -22.29 6.90 8.86
CA VAL A 175 -23.66 6.38 8.94
C VAL A 175 -24.24 6.71 10.31
N ASN A 176 -24.98 7.80 10.35
CA ASN A 176 -25.75 8.21 11.52
C ASN A 176 -27.09 7.46 11.56
N GLU A 177 -27.72 7.41 12.74
CA GLU A 177 -29.07 6.84 12.91
C GLU A 177 -30.08 7.48 11.95
N SER A 178 -29.89 8.77 11.63
CA SER A 178 -30.68 9.50 10.63
C SER A 178 -30.62 8.89 9.22
N LEU A 179 -29.50 8.31 8.82
CA LEU A 179 -29.35 7.62 7.54
C LEU A 179 -30.11 6.30 7.54
N ILE A 180 -30.03 5.56 8.65
CA ILE A 180 -30.77 4.30 8.84
C ILE A 180 -32.28 4.55 8.78
N GLU A 181 -32.75 5.65 9.38
CA GLU A 181 -34.13 6.09 9.31
C GLU A 181 -34.53 6.54 7.89
N CYS A 182 -33.66 7.28 7.20
CA CYS A 182 -33.86 7.67 5.80
C CYS A 182 -34.07 6.44 4.90
N ILE A 183 -33.24 5.40 5.06
CA ILE A 183 -33.37 4.14 4.32
C ILE A 183 -34.71 3.45 4.64
N ASN A 184 -35.15 3.46 5.91
CA ASN A 184 -36.47 2.92 6.28
C ASN A 184 -37.62 3.65 5.58
N ARG A 185 -37.58 4.99 5.60
CA ARG A 185 -38.59 5.81 4.93
C ARG A 185 -38.61 5.53 3.43
N LEU A 186 -37.45 5.46 2.78
CA LEU A 186 -37.30 5.11 1.38
C LEU A 186 -37.98 3.76 1.05
N ILE A 187 -37.69 2.72 1.83
CA ILE A 187 -38.28 1.39 1.64
C ILE A 187 -39.80 1.44 1.82
N SER A 188 -40.27 2.07 2.89
CA SER A 188 -41.70 2.16 3.19
C SER A 188 -42.49 2.86 2.07
N HIS A 189 -41.93 3.92 1.49
CA HIS A 189 -42.55 4.62 0.37
C HIS A 189 -42.48 3.79 -0.92
N ALA A 190 -41.37 3.11 -1.17
CA ALA A 190 -41.18 2.25 -2.33
C ALA A 190 -42.13 1.04 -2.33
N GLU A 191 -42.39 0.44 -1.16
CA GLU A 191 -43.36 -0.65 -1.01
C GLU A 191 -44.78 -0.16 -1.35
N LYS A 192 -45.19 1.01 -0.85
CA LYS A 192 -46.50 1.60 -1.17
C LYS A 192 -46.66 1.96 -2.65
N VAL A 193 -45.59 2.44 -3.30
CA VAL A 193 -45.57 2.68 -4.75
C VAL A 193 -45.70 1.36 -5.52
N LEU A 194 -45.07 0.27 -5.05
CA LEU A 194 -45.19 -1.05 -5.66
C LEU A 194 -46.60 -1.65 -5.51
N GLU A 195 -47.30 -1.37 -4.40
CA GLU A 195 -48.69 -1.79 -4.19
C GLU A 195 -49.65 -1.05 -5.12
N THR A 196 -49.40 0.23 -5.38
CA THR A 196 -50.27 1.11 -6.20
C THR A 196 -49.48 1.87 -7.28
N PRO A 197 -48.85 1.16 -8.25
CA PRO A 197 -48.05 1.80 -9.27
C PRO A 197 -48.94 2.54 -10.27
N LYS A 198 -48.47 3.67 -10.80
CA LYS A 198 -49.22 4.42 -11.80
C LYS A 198 -49.38 3.60 -13.07
N VAL A 199 -50.58 3.59 -13.65
CA VAL A 199 -50.90 2.85 -14.87
C VAL A 199 -51.35 3.81 -15.94
N GLU A 200 -50.78 3.67 -17.13
CA GLU A 200 -51.26 4.32 -18.35
C GLU A 200 -51.89 3.26 -19.25
N LEU A 201 -53.07 3.54 -19.82
CA LEU A 201 -53.69 2.64 -20.78
C LEU A 201 -53.14 2.94 -22.18
N ARG A 202 -52.38 2.01 -22.76
CA ARG A 202 -51.88 2.14 -24.13
C ARG A 202 -52.83 1.51 -25.12
N GLU A 203 -53.17 2.24 -26.18
CA GLU A 203 -53.96 1.72 -27.29
C GLU A 203 -53.09 0.80 -28.16
N ILE A 204 -53.56 -0.42 -28.39
CA ILE A 204 -52.95 -1.40 -29.27
C ILE A 204 -54.00 -1.92 -30.27
N GLN A 205 -53.54 -2.58 -31.32
CA GLN A 205 -54.41 -3.32 -32.23
C GLN A 205 -54.37 -4.80 -31.84
N ASP A 206 -55.52 -5.38 -31.57
CA ASP A 206 -55.65 -6.79 -31.18
C ASP A 206 -56.85 -7.45 -31.88
N LEU A 207 -56.80 -8.77 -32.06
CA LEU A 207 -57.85 -9.53 -32.72
C LEU A 207 -59.04 -9.72 -31.79
N LYS A 208 -60.19 -9.15 -32.16
CA LYS A 208 -61.45 -9.33 -31.41
C LYS A 208 -62.51 -10.04 -32.24
N PRO A 209 -63.45 -10.75 -31.60
CA PRO A 209 -64.59 -11.33 -32.30
C PRO A 209 -65.35 -10.23 -33.03
N ARG A 210 -65.79 -10.50 -34.27
CA ARG A 210 -66.44 -9.52 -35.17
C ARG A 210 -67.51 -8.62 -34.51
N LYS A 211 -68.23 -9.11 -33.50
CA LYS A 211 -69.26 -8.36 -32.75
C LYS A 211 -68.73 -7.33 -31.74
N ALA A 212 -67.48 -7.45 -31.29
CA ALA A 212 -66.85 -6.64 -30.24
C ALA A 212 -65.71 -5.76 -30.77
N VAL A 213 -65.60 -5.62 -32.10
CA VAL A 213 -64.53 -4.89 -32.78
C VAL A 213 -64.81 -3.40 -32.77
N LYS A 214 -63.82 -2.62 -32.35
CA LYS A 214 -63.76 -1.17 -32.55
C LYS A 214 -62.95 -0.89 -33.83
N PRO A 215 -63.53 -0.26 -34.85
CA PRO A 215 -62.95 -0.20 -36.19
C PRO A 215 -61.64 0.60 -36.27
N VAL A 216 -60.73 0.11 -37.12
CA VAL A 216 -59.47 0.73 -37.55
C VAL A 216 -59.35 0.53 -39.07
N ASN A 217 -58.52 1.31 -39.76
CA ASN A 217 -58.33 1.22 -41.22
C ASN A 217 -58.03 -0.23 -41.69
N ARG A 218 -57.25 -0.98 -40.90
CA ARG A 218 -56.94 -2.39 -41.17
C ARG A 218 -58.15 -3.31 -41.07
N THR A 219 -59.07 -3.05 -40.13
CA THR A 219 -60.34 -3.77 -39.99
C THR A 219 -61.18 -3.68 -41.27
N PHE A 220 -61.26 -2.50 -41.88
CA PHE A 220 -62.01 -2.30 -43.12
C PHE A 220 -61.39 -3.08 -44.28
N MET A 221 -60.06 -3.07 -44.40
CA MET A 221 -59.35 -3.85 -45.43
C MET A 221 -59.52 -5.37 -45.23
N GLU A 222 -59.53 -5.85 -43.98
CA GLU A 222 -59.74 -7.26 -43.64
C GLU A 222 -61.17 -7.72 -43.98
N ILE A 223 -62.18 -6.90 -43.73
CA ILE A 223 -63.57 -7.20 -44.10
C ILE A 223 -63.75 -7.30 -45.62
N VAL A 224 -63.10 -6.41 -46.39
CA VAL A 224 -63.20 -6.38 -47.86
C VAL A 224 -62.43 -7.53 -48.50
N SER A 225 -61.23 -7.84 -48.00
CA SER A 225 -60.37 -8.89 -48.57
C SER A 225 -60.75 -10.30 -48.11
N LYS A 226 -61.36 -10.47 -46.92
CA LYS A 226 -61.69 -11.77 -46.32
C LYS A 226 -63.08 -11.74 -45.68
N THR A 227 -64.10 -12.04 -46.48
CA THR A 227 -65.53 -11.89 -46.14
C THR A 227 -66.02 -12.72 -44.93
N ASN A 228 -65.35 -13.82 -44.57
CA ASN A 228 -65.76 -14.77 -43.52
C ASN A 228 -64.81 -14.87 -42.29
N GLN A 229 -64.01 -13.85 -42.00
CA GLN A 229 -63.16 -13.86 -40.80
C GLN A 229 -63.98 -13.72 -39.49
N ARG A 230 -63.76 -14.66 -38.54
CA ARG A 230 -64.38 -14.66 -37.20
C ARG A 230 -63.78 -13.61 -36.26
N PHE A 231 -62.49 -13.33 -36.42
CA PHE A 231 -61.74 -12.33 -35.67
C PHE A 231 -61.21 -11.28 -36.63
N LEU A 232 -61.34 -10.02 -36.24
CA LEU A 232 -60.85 -8.87 -37.01
C LEU A 232 -59.97 -8.01 -36.11
N THR A 233 -59.01 -7.31 -36.72
CA THR A 233 -58.18 -6.36 -36.00
C THR A 233 -59.05 -5.25 -35.41
N SER A 234 -58.92 -4.97 -34.12
CA SER A 234 -59.70 -3.99 -33.36
C SER A 234 -58.79 -3.11 -32.52
N ARG A 235 -59.25 -1.90 -32.19
CA ARG A 235 -58.65 -1.14 -31.07
C ARG A 235 -58.85 -1.91 -29.77
N ALA A 236 -57.77 -2.05 -29.00
CA ALA A 236 -57.76 -2.59 -27.65
C ALA A 236 -56.84 -1.73 -26.77
N THR A 237 -56.95 -1.86 -25.46
CA THR A 237 -56.14 -1.11 -24.51
C THR A 237 -55.47 -2.08 -23.56
N VAL A 238 -54.16 -1.94 -23.37
CA VAL A 238 -53.38 -2.75 -22.42
C VAL A 238 -52.78 -1.81 -21.37
N PRO A 239 -52.85 -2.17 -20.07
CA PRO A 239 -52.20 -1.39 -19.03
C PRO A 239 -50.68 -1.43 -19.21
N SER A 240 -50.07 -0.26 -19.22
CA SER A 240 -48.63 -0.06 -19.24
C SER A 240 -48.21 0.62 -17.95
N TYR A 241 -47.36 -0.05 -17.17
CA TYR A 241 -46.75 0.49 -15.97
C TYR A 241 -45.48 1.31 -16.27
N ASN A 242 -45.00 1.30 -17.51
CA ASN A 242 -43.79 1.98 -17.94
C ASN A 242 -44.00 3.49 -18.18
N VAL A 243 -44.49 4.19 -17.15
CA VAL A 243 -44.78 5.65 -17.13
C VAL A 243 -43.61 6.40 -16.48
N SER A 244 -43.38 7.67 -16.83
CA SER A 244 -42.23 8.47 -16.40
C SER A 244 -41.98 8.45 -14.87
N GLU A 245 -43.04 8.45 -14.06
CA GLU A 245 -42.96 8.37 -12.60
C GLU A 245 -42.37 7.05 -12.11
N ASN A 246 -42.89 5.94 -12.62
CA ASN A 246 -42.42 4.60 -12.25
C ASN A 246 -40.99 4.37 -12.76
N ARG A 247 -40.65 4.91 -13.93
CA ARG A 247 -39.30 4.85 -14.51
C ARG A 247 -38.29 5.61 -13.64
N TYR A 248 -38.68 6.79 -13.13
CA TYR A 248 -37.86 7.57 -12.21
C TYR A 248 -37.72 6.91 -10.84
N VAL A 249 -38.81 6.37 -10.27
CA VAL A 249 -38.75 5.61 -9.01
C VAL A 249 -37.81 4.42 -9.14
N LEU A 250 -37.91 3.65 -10.24
CA LEU A 250 -37.00 2.53 -10.48
C LEU A 250 -35.54 3.00 -10.57
N PHE A 251 -35.27 4.10 -11.26
CA PHE A 251 -33.93 4.71 -11.32
C PHE A 251 -33.41 5.09 -9.93
N ALA A 252 -34.21 5.83 -9.14
CA ALA A 252 -33.83 6.26 -7.80
C ALA A 252 -33.55 5.06 -6.87
N LEU A 253 -34.41 4.03 -6.91
CA LEU A 253 -34.23 2.82 -6.11
C LEU A 253 -32.98 2.04 -6.51
N GLU A 254 -32.67 1.93 -7.81
CA GLU A 254 -31.45 1.27 -8.29
C GLU A 254 -30.18 1.99 -7.80
N ARG A 255 -30.19 3.32 -7.78
CA ARG A 255 -29.07 4.12 -7.24
C ARG A 255 -28.96 4.02 -5.73
N SER A 256 -30.08 4.16 -5.00
CA SER A 256 -30.11 3.95 -3.55
C SER A 256 -29.64 2.55 -3.16
N TYR A 257 -30.06 1.52 -3.90
CA TYR A 257 -29.61 0.15 -3.66
C TYR A 257 -28.09 0.00 -3.75
N ARG A 258 -27.45 0.66 -4.71
CA ARG A 258 -25.98 0.62 -4.86
C ARG A 258 -25.27 1.24 -3.67
N ILE A 259 -25.67 2.44 -3.26
CA ILE A 259 -25.12 3.13 -2.09
C ILE A 259 -25.30 2.26 -0.83
N ILE A 260 -26.51 1.74 -0.62
CA ILE A 260 -26.86 0.91 0.54
C ILE A 260 -26.10 -0.42 0.52
N LYS A 261 -25.91 -1.03 -0.66
CA LYS A 261 -25.08 -2.22 -0.84
C LYS A 261 -23.64 -1.96 -0.42
N GLN A 262 -23.05 -0.83 -0.85
CA GLN A 262 -21.68 -0.51 -0.48
C GLN A 262 -21.53 -0.23 1.01
N ILE A 263 -22.47 0.50 1.62
CA ILE A 263 -22.50 0.69 3.09
C ILE A 263 -22.55 -0.66 3.82
N ALA A 264 -23.34 -1.63 3.35
CA ALA A 264 -23.40 -2.96 3.94
C ALA A 264 -22.07 -3.73 3.78
N ILE A 265 -21.42 -3.67 2.62
CA ILE A 265 -20.12 -4.32 2.39
C ILE A 265 -19.06 -3.70 3.29
N LEU A 266 -18.93 -2.38 3.29
CA LEU A 266 -17.93 -1.65 4.07
C LEU A 266 -18.10 -1.84 5.58
N SER A 267 -19.33 -1.81 6.09
CA SER A 267 -19.59 -2.04 7.52
C SER A 267 -19.23 -3.48 7.93
N GLY A 268 -19.52 -4.47 7.09
CA GLY A 268 -19.07 -5.85 7.30
C GLY A 268 -17.55 -5.99 7.30
N ASN A 269 -16.88 -5.40 6.29
CA ASN A 269 -15.43 -5.45 6.15
C ASN A 269 -14.70 -4.70 7.29
N LYS A 270 -15.20 -3.52 7.70
CA LYS A 270 -14.70 -2.80 8.90
C LYS A 270 -14.83 -3.65 10.16
N SER A 271 -16.00 -4.28 10.38
CA SER A 271 -16.21 -5.14 11.55
C SER A 271 -15.22 -6.30 11.59
N ASN A 272 -14.99 -6.97 10.45
CA ASN A 272 -14.00 -8.05 10.34
C ASN A 272 -12.56 -7.54 10.57
N ARG A 273 -12.18 -6.40 9.97
CA ARG A 273 -10.85 -5.80 10.16
C ARG A 273 -10.58 -5.46 11.62
N TYR A 274 -11.54 -4.85 12.31
CA TYR A 274 -11.40 -4.54 13.74
C TYR A 274 -11.34 -5.80 14.60
N THR A 275 -12.14 -6.84 14.28
CA THR A 275 -12.06 -8.15 14.95
C THR A 275 -10.64 -8.73 14.82
N ASN A 276 -10.08 -8.75 13.61
CA ASN A 276 -8.73 -9.26 13.38
C ASN A 276 -7.66 -8.44 14.11
N MET A 277 -7.81 -7.11 14.16
CA MET A 277 -6.88 -6.24 14.90
C MET A 277 -6.96 -6.49 16.41
N VAL A 278 -8.16 -6.67 16.96
CA VAL A 278 -8.35 -7.00 18.38
C VAL A 278 -7.70 -8.35 18.72
N VAL A 279 -7.83 -9.36 17.85
CA VAL A 279 -7.16 -10.65 18.03
C VAL A 279 -5.64 -10.46 18.05
N LYS A 280 -5.06 -9.80 17.04
CA LYS A 280 -3.61 -9.53 16.97
C LYS A 280 -3.09 -8.78 18.21
N LEU A 281 -3.76 -7.72 18.64
CA LEU A 281 -3.34 -6.94 19.82
C LEU A 281 -3.45 -7.74 21.11
N LYS A 282 -4.48 -8.60 21.25
CA LYS A 282 -4.60 -9.51 22.39
C LYS A 282 -3.53 -10.60 22.40
N ASP A 283 -3.14 -11.10 21.22
CA ASP A 283 -2.08 -12.08 21.11
C ASP A 283 -0.72 -11.46 21.45
N GLN A 284 -0.46 -10.22 21.02
CA GLN A 284 0.69 -9.43 21.46
C GLN A 284 0.69 -9.22 22.97
N TYR A 285 -0.45 -8.87 23.56
CA TYR A 285 -0.59 -8.72 25.01
C TYR A 285 -0.29 -10.03 25.76
N LYS A 286 -0.72 -11.18 25.23
CA LYS A 286 -0.44 -12.49 25.82
C LYS A 286 1.00 -12.98 25.60
N ALA A 287 1.68 -12.46 24.59
CA ALA A 287 3.06 -12.83 24.27
C ALA A 287 4.08 -12.23 25.25
N PHE A 288 3.68 -11.23 26.04
CA PHE A 288 4.51 -10.69 27.11
C PHE A 288 4.87 -11.77 28.13
N SER A 289 6.16 -11.82 28.48
CA SER A 289 6.72 -12.74 29.47
C SER A 289 7.51 -11.95 30.51
N ASP A 290 7.62 -12.51 31.72
CA ASP A 290 8.43 -11.95 32.81
C ASP A 290 9.94 -12.26 32.64
N CYS A 291 10.28 -13.02 31.60
CA CYS A 291 11.64 -13.47 31.31
C CYS A 291 12.04 -13.13 29.88
N VAL A 292 13.30 -12.75 29.70
CA VAL A 292 13.93 -12.53 28.40
C VAL A 292 14.86 -13.70 28.10
N MET A 293 14.80 -14.20 26.87
CA MET A 293 15.79 -15.13 26.33
C MET A 293 17.05 -14.36 25.98
N VAL A 294 18.15 -14.69 26.63
CA VAL A 294 19.47 -14.12 26.32
C VAL A 294 20.09 -14.93 25.19
N ASP A 295 20.51 -14.25 24.13
CA ASP A 295 21.20 -14.89 23.03
C ASP A 295 22.58 -15.38 23.49
N ARG A 296 22.76 -16.69 23.44
CA ARG A 296 24.01 -17.36 23.82
C ARG A 296 25.18 -16.94 22.93
N ASP A 297 24.94 -16.76 21.64
CA ASP A 297 26.01 -16.49 20.67
C ASP A 297 26.55 -15.08 20.86
N LEU A 298 25.69 -14.14 21.24
CA LEU A 298 26.09 -12.78 21.59
C LEU A 298 27.00 -12.78 22.83
N VAL A 299 26.58 -13.46 23.91
CA VAL A 299 27.38 -13.59 25.14
C VAL A 299 28.72 -14.29 24.85
N ALA A 300 28.71 -15.35 24.04
CA ALA A 300 29.93 -16.05 23.65
C ALA A 300 30.91 -15.15 22.87
N LYS A 301 30.39 -14.25 22.02
CA LYS A 301 31.19 -13.29 21.27
C LYS A 301 31.77 -12.21 22.17
N GLU A 302 30.99 -11.67 23.11
CA GLU A 302 31.47 -10.70 24.11
C GLU A 302 32.55 -11.32 24.98
N TYR A 303 32.34 -12.54 25.47
CA TYR A 303 33.32 -13.30 26.23
C TYR A 303 34.65 -13.48 25.47
N ARG A 304 34.61 -13.88 24.19
CA ARG A 304 35.82 -14.00 23.35
C ARG A 304 36.57 -12.67 23.24
N THR A 305 35.83 -11.59 23.02
CA THR A 305 36.40 -10.24 22.88
C THR A 305 37.06 -9.78 24.17
N LEU A 306 36.43 -10.04 25.32
CA LEU A 306 37.01 -9.76 26.64
C LEU A 306 38.24 -10.64 26.93
N ARG A 307 38.22 -11.89 26.49
CA ARG A 307 39.34 -12.84 26.65
C ARG A 307 40.57 -12.44 25.85
N GLU A 308 40.39 -11.87 24.67
CA GLU A 308 41.50 -11.30 23.91
C GLU A 308 42.04 -10.04 24.60
N ARG A 309 41.16 -9.16 25.07
CA ARG A 309 41.54 -7.92 25.79
C ARG A 309 42.16 -8.16 27.17
N SER A 310 41.97 -9.31 27.80
CA SER A 310 42.62 -9.64 29.07
C SER A 310 44.09 -10.03 28.90
N GLN A 311 44.53 -10.34 27.67
CA GLN A 311 45.91 -10.69 27.35
C GLN A 311 46.75 -9.44 27.09
N ILE A 312 47.95 -9.37 27.68
CA ILE A 312 48.86 -8.24 27.47
C ILE A 312 49.33 -8.14 26.01
N ARG A 313 49.46 -9.28 25.32
CA ARG A 313 49.84 -9.36 23.91
C ARG A 313 48.89 -8.59 23.00
N PHE A 314 47.59 -8.57 23.29
CA PHE A 314 46.61 -7.81 22.52
C PHE A 314 46.91 -6.31 22.59
N TRP A 315 47.11 -5.78 23.79
CA TRP A 315 47.45 -4.35 24.00
C TRP A 315 48.82 -4.00 23.44
N GLN A 316 49.79 -4.92 23.55
CA GLN A 316 51.11 -4.74 22.95
C GLN A 316 51.03 -4.63 21.43
N ASN A 317 50.25 -5.48 20.76
CA ASN A 317 50.06 -5.42 19.30
C ASN A 317 49.36 -4.12 18.87
N LEU A 318 48.29 -3.74 19.58
CA LEU A 318 47.58 -2.48 19.32
C LEU A 318 48.49 -1.26 19.51
N PHE A 319 49.36 -1.30 20.50
CA PHE A 319 50.35 -0.26 20.75
C PHE A 319 51.41 -0.21 19.64
N LEU A 320 51.93 -1.36 19.19
CA LEU A 320 52.86 -1.44 18.07
C LEU A 320 52.25 -0.89 16.76
N GLU A 321 50.97 -1.15 16.51
CA GLU A 321 50.25 -0.55 15.38
C GLU A 321 50.18 0.98 15.51
N LYS A 322 49.80 1.51 16.67
CA LYS A 322 49.81 2.96 16.92
C LYS A 322 51.20 3.58 16.72
N LEU A 323 52.26 2.89 17.13
CA LEU A 323 53.63 3.37 16.92
C LEU A 323 54.01 3.41 15.43
N ARG A 324 53.54 2.44 14.64
CA ARG A 324 53.74 2.39 13.18
C ARG A 324 52.97 3.51 12.46
N GLU A 325 51.70 3.71 12.80
CA GLU A 325 50.86 4.77 12.21
C GLU A 325 51.45 6.17 12.45
N ASN A 326 52.07 6.38 13.61
CA ASN A 326 52.72 7.64 13.98
C ASN A 326 54.19 7.74 13.55
N ASN A 327 54.67 6.82 12.69
CA ASN A 327 56.02 6.81 12.11
C ASN A 327 57.15 6.98 13.14
N ILE A 328 57.04 6.34 14.30
CA ILE A 328 58.06 6.43 15.35
C ILE A 328 59.31 5.64 14.93
N GLN A 329 60.44 6.35 14.83
CA GLN A 329 61.71 5.76 14.42
C GLN A 329 62.48 5.19 15.63
N PHE A 330 62.78 3.90 15.56
CA PHE A 330 63.68 3.24 16.48
C PHE A 330 65.12 3.32 15.97
N VAL A 331 66.07 3.64 16.83
CA VAL A 331 67.49 3.77 16.48
C VAL A 331 68.28 2.67 17.15
N ASP A 332 68.96 1.82 16.37
CA ASP A 332 69.86 0.79 16.88
C ASP A 332 71.21 1.40 17.30
N VAL A 333 71.21 2.10 18.44
CA VAL A 333 72.45 2.52 19.10
C VAL A 333 72.80 1.53 20.20
N HIS A 334 73.90 0.78 20.04
CA HIS A 334 74.35 -0.24 21.01
C HIS A 334 75.20 0.31 22.17
N HIS A 335 75.60 1.58 22.14
CA HIS A 335 76.41 2.21 23.20
C HIS A 335 75.54 3.07 24.14
N ASN A 336 75.67 2.86 25.46
CA ASN A 336 74.98 3.59 26.55
C ASN A 336 73.44 3.49 26.56
N GLN A 337 72.90 2.28 26.39
CA GLN A 337 71.47 2.02 26.58
C GLN A 337 71.10 2.06 28.06
N THR A 338 70.02 2.77 28.38
CA THR A 338 69.38 2.74 29.69
C THR A 338 68.03 2.05 29.58
N GLU A 339 67.76 1.14 30.50
CA GLU A 339 66.47 0.49 30.66
C GLU A 339 65.69 1.23 31.75
N LEU A 340 64.55 1.79 31.38
CA LEU A 340 63.72 2.62 32.25
C LEU A 340 62.31 2.04 32.32
N TYR A 341 61.89 1.75 33.55
CA TYR A 341 60.54 1.30 33.87
C TYR A 341 59.75 2.50 34.39
N ILE A 342 58.68 2.87 33.68
CA ILE A 342 57.85 4.02 34.02
C ILE A 342 56.40 3.62 34.19
N ARG A 343 55.69 4.33 35.08
CA ARG A 343 54.24 4.31 35.17
C ARG A 343 53.72 5.70 34.89
N THR A 344 52.96 5.85 33.80
CA THR A 344 52.34 7.13 33.46
C THR A 344 51.17 7.42 34.39
N GLN A 345 50.97 8.69 34.76
CA GLN A 345 49.79 9.17 35.45
C GLN A 345 49.03 10.14 34.52
N GLY A 346 48.63 11.31 35.01
CA GLY A 346 48.03 12.36 34.19
C GLY A 346 49.03 13.04 33.24
N HIS A 347 48.51 13.82 32.31
CA HIS A 347 49.34 14.62 31.41
C HIS A 347 49.99 15.81 32.14
N ALA A 348 51.23 16.12 31.77
CA ALA A 348 51.87 17.38 32.14
C ALA A 348 51.50 18.47 31.12
N THR A 349 50.93 19.58 31.60
CA THR A 349 50.49 20.71 30.77
C THR A 349 51.29 21.97 31.02
N ILE A 350 51.44 22.80 29.99
CA ILE A 350 52.00 24.14 30.12
C ILE A 350 50.92 25.03 30.75
N LYS A 351 51.26 25.74 31.84
CA LYS A 351 50.31 26.50 32.66
C LYS A 351 49.52 27.56 31.88
N ASP A 352 50.10 28.12 30.81
CA ASP A 352 49.51 29.25 30.07
C ASP A 352 48.72 28.83 28.82
N SER A 353 49.11 27.74 28.14
CA SER A 353 48.45 27.27 26.89
C SER A 353 47.59 26.03 27.08
N ASN A 354 47.63 25.40 28.26
CA ASN A 354 47.03 24.09 28.53
C ASN A 354 47.51 22.97 27.58
N GLU A 355 48.59 23.21 26.84
CA GLU A 355 49.15 22.28 25.87
C GLU A 355 49.88 21.14 26.60
N LYS A 356 49.59 19.91 26.18
CA LYS A 356 50.19 18.69 26.74
C LYS A 356 51.59 18.52 26.15
N TYR A 357 52.60 18.42 27.01
CA TYR A 357 54.00 18.22 26.57
C TYR A 357 54.63 16.93 27.09
N GLY A 358 53.90 16.16 27.89
CA GLY A 358 54.43 14.97 28.54
C GLY A 358 53.43 14.30 29.49
N PHE A 359 53.94 13.38 30.30
CA PHE A 359 53.20 12.70 31.37
C PHE A 359 53.92 12.89 32.70
N PHE A 360 53.16 13.00 33.78
CA PHE A 360 53.69 12.72 35.10
C PHE A 360 53.99 11.23 35.20
N ILE A 361 55.16 10.87 35.72
CA ILE A 361 55.60 9.48 35.80
C ILE A 361 56.08 9.10 37.20
N GLU A 362 55.92 7.83 37.54
CA GLU A 362 56.69 7.16 38.59
C GLU A 362 57.73 6.26 37.93
N ILE A 363 58.88 6.10 38.57
CA ILE A 363 59.97 5.25 38.09
C ILE A 363 60.11 4.07 39.04
N PHE A 364 60.33 2.88 38.48
CA PHE A 364 60.61 1.69 39.26
C PHE A 364 62.09 1.62 39.60
N ARG A 365 62.43 1.70 40.90
CA ARG A 365 63.79 1.46 41.42
C ARG A 365 63.68 0.71 42.75
N ASN A 366 64.59 -0.24 42.99
CA ASN A 366 64.65 -1.04 44.22
C ASN A 366 63.29 -1.67 44.60
N ASP A 367 62.60 -2.25 43.62
CA ASP A 367 61.28 -2.88 43.76
C ASP A 367 60.13 -1.97 44.19
N ILE A 368 60.31 -0.65 44.15
CA ILE A 368 59.28 0.32 44.53
C ILE A 368 59.04 1.31 43.39
N TRP A 369 57.76 1.57 43.09
CA TRP A 369 57.34 2.65 42.23
C TRP A 369 57.33 3.96 43.02
N GLY A 370 58.11 4.93 42.57
CA GLY A 370 58.24 6.19 43.29
C GLY A 370 58.63 7.35 42.40
N ARG A 371 58.60 8.54 43.00
CA ARG A 371 59.14 9.75 42.39
C ARG A 371 60.66 9.76 42.53
N ASP A 372 61.36 10.21 41.51
CA ASP A 372 62.81 10.34 41.58
C ASP A 372 63.19 11.53 42.48
N TYR A 373 64.11 11.32 43.42
CA TYR A 373 64.53 12.31 44.43
C TYR A 373 63.38 12.96 45.23
N GLU A 374 62.24 12.28 45.38
CA GLU A 374 60.99 12.82 45.99
C GLU A 374 60.41 14.06 45.27
N ARG A 375 60.90 14.37 44.06
CA ARG A 375 60.46 15.52 43.25
C ARG A 375 59.44 15.12 42.21
N THR A 376 58.66 16.08 41.70
CA THR A 376 57.72 15.81 40.60
C THR A 376 58.49 15.31 39.38
N THR A 377 58.22 14.07 38.95
CA THR A 377 58.94 13.43 37.85
C THR A 377 58.09 13.47 36.58
N ILE A 378 58.67 13.95 35.47
CA ILE A 378 57.95 14.19 34.22
C ILE A 378 58.70 13.53 33.07
N LEU A 379 58.00 12.76 32.24
CA LEU A 379 58.49 12.35 30.93
C LEU A 379 58.09 13.43 29.92
N SER A 380 59.07 14.14 29.36
CA SER A 380 58.86 15.27 28.46
C SER A 380 59.20 14.90 27.03
N PHE A 381 58.33 15.31 26.11
CA PHE A 381 58.51 15.14 24.66
C PHE A 381 58.71 16.47 23.93
N ARG A 382 59.07 17.57 24.62
CA ARG A 382 59.11 18.93 24.05
C ARG A 382 59.96 19.09 22.78
N TYR A 383 61.00 18.28 22.63
CA TYR A 383 61.98 18.44 21.55
C TYR A 383 62.01 17.24 20.61
N ASN A 384 62.21 16.03 21.16
CA ASN A 384 62.28 14.79 20.41
C ASN A 384 61.06 13.91 20.72
N TYR A 385 60.62 13.12 19.74
CA TYR A 385 59.52 12.15 19.89
C TYR A 385 58.19 12.77 20.34
N GLN A 386 57.85 13.99 19.91
CA GLN A 386 56.55 14.63 20.19
C GLN A 386 55.35 13.75 19.80
N THR A 387 55.45 13.03 18.69
CA THR A 387 54.40 12.10 18.21
C THR A 387 54.15 10.94 19.18
N LEU A 388 55.11 10.61 20.05
CA LEU A 388 54.97 9.56 21.06
C LEU A 388 53.98 9.93 22.16
N LEU A 389 53.70 11.23 22.35
CA LEU A 389 52.62 11.72 23.21
C LEU A 389 51.24 11.21 22.75
N GLN A 390 51.05 10.98 21.45
CA GLN A 390 49.81 10.46 20.88
C GLN A 390 49.70 8.93 21.00
N CYS A 391 50.82 8.25 21.28
CA CYS A 391 50.90 6.80 21.36
C CYS A 391 50.75 6.28 22.79
N LEU A 392 51.32 6.99 23.77
CA LEU A 392 51.24 6.60 25.18
C LEU A 392 49.89 6.97 25.80
N GLU A 393 49.41 6.10 26.66
CA GLU A 393 48.20 6.30 27.46
C GLU A 393 48.54 6.60 28.94
N PRO A 394 47.70 7.38 29.64
CA PRO A 394 47.83 7.60 31.08
C PRO A 394 47.52 6.32 31.86
N TYR A 395 48.04 6.20 33.08
CA TYR A 395 47.83 5.05 33.99
C TYR A 395 48.26 3.71 33.37
N THR A 396 49.39 3.74 32.67
CA THR A 396 49.96 2.57 31.98
C THR A 396 51.43 2.42 32.32
N GLU A 397 51.88 1.18 32.48
CA GLU A 397 53.26 0.85 32.79
C GLU A 397 54.01 0.51 31.51
N TYR A 398 55.15 1.17 31.29
CA TYR A 398 55.98 0.97 30.12
C TYR A 398 57.41 0.61 30.52
N ARG A 399 58.02 -0.22 29.69
CA ARG A 399 59.46 -0.48 29.65
C ARG A 399 60.03 0.27 28.46
N ILE A 400 60.94 1.22 28.71
CA ILE A 400 61.60 2.02 27.68
C ILE A 400 63.08 1.65 27.66
N ILE A 401 63.59 1.25 26.49
CA ILE A 401 65.00 0.99 26.27
C ILE A 401 65.51 2.03 25.28
N GLY A 402 66.53 2.79 25.69
CA GLY A 402 67.16 3.81 24.86
C GLY A 402 68.04 4.75 25.67
N GLN A 403 68.48 5.84 25.06
CA GLN A 403 69.25 6.86 25.77
C GLN A 403 68.30 7.89 26.37
N VAL A 404 68.07 7.82 27.68
CA VAL A 404 67.20 8.77 28.40
C VAL A 404 68.04 9.64 29.33
N ARG A 405 67.88 10.97 29.23
CA ARG A 405 68.62 11.92 30.05
C ARG A 405 67.70 12.58 31.09
N PRO A 406 67.98 12.43 32.39
CA PRO A 406 67.30 13.19 33.42
C PRO A 406 67.90 14.60 33.54
N ASN A 407 67.04 15.62 33.51
CA ASN A 407 67.36 16.99 33.87
C ASN A 407 66.75 17.28 35.25
N VAL A 408 67.60 17.46 36.25
CA VAL A 408 67.20 17.69 37.64
C VAL A 408 67.08 19.20 37.88
N ASN A 409 65.86 19.67 38.11
CA ASN A 409 65.56 21.03 38.55
C ASN A 409 65.29 21.05 40.06
N THR A 410 65.20 22.23 40.66
CA THR A 410 64.91 22.42 42.10
C THR A 410 63.66 21.67 42.56
N ASN A 411 62.57 21.72 41.79
CA ASN A 411 61.26 21.15 42.16
C ASN A 411 60.81 19.95 41.31
N SER A 412 61.54 19.59 40.25
CA SER A 412 61.13 18.54 39.33
C SER A 412 62.31 17.83 38.67
N VAL A 413 62.10 16.59 38.25
CA VAL A 413 63.04 15.82 37.43
C VAL A 413 62.39 15.54 36.09
N THR A 414 62.97 16.04 35.01
CA THR A 414 62.44 15.88 33.65
C THR A 414 63.26 14.89 32.87
N TYR A 415 62.66 13.78 32.46
CA TYR A 415 63.26 12.77 31.60
C TYR A 415 62.99 13.13 30.14
N ASN A 416 64.05 13.26 29.34
CA ASN A 416 63.95 13.44 27.90
C ASN A 416 64.56 12.22 27.19
N ILE A 417 63.83 11.68 26.21
CA ILE A 417 64.31 10.58 25.37
C ILE A 417 65.16 11.16 24.24
N LEU A 418 66.45 10.83 24.22
CA LEU A 418 67.39 11.27 23.18
C LEU A 418 67.37 10.29 22.00
N SER A 419 67.36 8.99 22.28
CA SER A 419 67.15 7.91 21.31
C SER A 419 66.24 6.84 21.90
N LEU A 420 65.38 6.27 21.07
CA LEU A 420 64.47 5.19 21.45
C LEU A 420 64.85 3.92 20.69
N ASN A 421 65.13 2.83 21.40
CA ASN A 421 65.44 1.53 20.79
C ASN A 421 64.21 0.62 20.85
N GLN A 422 63.55 0.55 22.00
CA GLN A 422 62.38 -0.31 22.21
C GLN A 422 61.46 0.29 23.26
N ILE A 423 60.15 0.10 23.08
CA ILE A 423 59.14 0.43 24.08
C ILE A 423 58.10 -0.67 24.17
N GLU A 424 57.85 -1.14 25.38
CA GLU A 424 56.90 -2.22 25.66
C GLU A 424 55.91 -1.80 26.73
N ILE A 425 54.68 -2.29 26.62
CA ILE A 425 53.68 -2.20 27.67
C ILE A 425 53.88 -3.36 28.62
N ILE A 426 54.02 -3.05 29.90
CA ILE A 426 54.13 -4.02 30.98
C ILE A 426 52.72 -4.36 31.48
N GLU A 427 51.94 -3.33 31.84
CA GLU A 427 50.58 -3.51 32.36
C GLU A 427 49.73 -2.27 32.06
N THR A 428 48.42 -2.48 31.84
CA THR A 428 47.47 -1.39 31.56
C THR A 428 46.24 -1.49 32.46
N ASN A 429 45.71 -0.35 32.91
CA ASN A 429 44.44 -0.33 33.65
C ASN A 429 43.27 -0.90 32.82
N LYS A 430 43.33 -0.77 31.48
CA LYS A 430 42.34 -1.36 30.57
C LYS A 430 42.34 -2.89 30.61
N ARG A 431 43.52 -3.52 30.73
CA ARG A 431 43.66 -4.98 30.88
C ARG A 431 43.11 -5.46 32.22
N ILE A 432 43.43 -4.76 33.31
CA ILE A 432 42.90 -5.07 34.64
C ILE A 432 41.37 -5.02 34.63
N LYS A 433 40.78 -3.95 34.10
CA LYS A 433 39.32 -3.85 33.93
C LYS A 433 38.74 -4.94 33.03
N ALA A 434 39.45 -5.33 31.97
CA ALA A 434 39.01 -6.42 31.09
C ALA A 434 39.00 -7.77 31.81
N GLN A 435 39.98 -8.03 32.70
CA GLN A 435 40.02 -9.23 33.55
C GLN A 435 38.86 -9.26 34.54
N GLU A 436 38.64 -8.16 35.27
CA GLU A 436 37.51 -8.04 36.20
C GLU A 436 36.15 -8.23 35.51
N ASN A 437 35.99 -7.69 34.29
CA ASN A 437 34.76 -7.84 33.52
C ASN A 437 34.59 -9.26 32.98
N LEU A 438 35.68 -9.94 32.60
CA LEU A 438 35.65 -11.33 32.13
C LEU A 438 35.19 -12.28 33.24
N GLU A 439 35.69 -12.10 34.47
CA GLU A 439 35.25 -12.90 35.62
C GLU A 439 33.75 -12.70 35.92
N LYS A 440 33.27 -11.45 35.84
CA LYS A 440 31.84 -11.13 36.03
C LYS A 440 30.97 -11.76 34.93
N GLU A 441 31.40 -11.67 33.68
CA GLU A 441 30.75 -12.30 32.52
C GLU A 441 30.69 -13.83 32.65
N GLU A 442 31.77 -14.46 33.11
CA GLU A 442 31.82 -15.91 33.32
C GLU A 442 30.82 -16.36 34.38
N GLN A 443 30.76 -15.66 35.52
CA GLN A 443 29.77 -15.92 36.56
C GLN A 443 28.33 -15.74 36.06
N LEU A 444 28.08 -14.69 35.27
CA LEU A 444 26.78 -14.45 34.64
C LEU A 444 26.43 -15.57 33.65
N ALA A 445 27.35 -15.98 32.79
CA ALA A 445 27.14 -17.06 31.83
C ALA A 445 26.84 -18.39 32.52
N ILE A 446 27.54 -18.72 33.61
CA ILE A 446 27.25 -19.92 34.42
C ILE A 446 25.84 -19.85 34.99
N ASN A 447 25.43 -18.71 35.55
CA ASN A 447 24.09 -18.53 36.10
C ASN A 447 23.00 -18.59 35.02
N LEU A 448 23.24 -18.00 33.84
CA LEU A 448 22.33 -18.08 32.69
C LEU A 448 22.22 -19.52 32.15
N SER A 449 23.33 -20.26 32.08
CA SER A 449 23.33 -21.64 31.60
C SER A 449 22.46 -22.56 32.47
N LYS A 450 22.50 -22.37 33.80
CA LYS A 450 21.67 -23.12 34.76
C LYS A 450 20.17 -22.83 34.60
N ASN A 451 19.83 -21.62 34.17
CA ASN A 451 18.44 -21.17 33.97
C ASN A 451 17.97 -21.29 32.51
N GLY A 452 18.68 -22.05 31.67
CA GLY A 452 18.31 -22.24 30.26
C GLY A 452 18.35 -20.94 29.44
N TRP A 453 19.31 -20.06 29.73
CA TRP A 453 19.49 -18.75 29.10
C TRP A 453 18.33 -17.78 29.27
N LYS A 454 17.57 -17.94 30.36
CA LYS A 454 16.48 -17.05 30.73
C LYS A 454 16.91 -16.11 31.85
N ARG A 455 16.65 -14.82 31.65
CA ARG A 455 16.88 -13.77 32.64
C ARG A 455 15.55 -13.12 33.00
N LYS A 456 15.29 -12.89 34.29
CA LYS A 456 14.15 -12.08 34.72
C LYS A 456 14.33 -10.63 34.25
N LEU A 457 13.22 -9.99 33.91
CA LEU A 457 13.21 -8.58 33.54
C LEU A 457 13.75 -7.69 34.66
N LYS A 458 14.44 -6.61 34.29
CA LYS A 458 14.83 -5.53 35.21
C LYS A 458 13.61 -4.72 35.59
N THR A 459 13.70 -3.96 36.68
CA THR A 459 12.63 -3.02 37.11
C THR A 459 12.23 -2.05 35.99
N ASN A 460 13.19 -1.46 35.29
CA ASN A 460 12.91 -0.55 34.18
C ASN A 460 12.21 -1.25 33.00
N GLU A 461 12.63 -2.48 32.68
CA GLU A 461 12.03 -3.29 31.60
C GLU A 461 10.59 -3.69 31.97
N LEU A 462 10.32 -4.01 33.24
CA LEU A 462 8.97 -4.27 33.76
C LEU A 462 8.08 -3.02 33.66
N GLU A 463 8.60 -1.85 34.05
CA GLU A 463 7.85 -0.59 33.94
C GLU A 463 7.51 -0.22 32.49
N GLU A 464 8.46 -0.42 31.55
CA GLU A 464 8.22 -0.24 30.12
C GLU A 464 7.18 -1.22 29.59
N GLN A 465 7.27 -2.49 29.99
CA GLN A 465 6.31 -3.53 29.61
C GLN A 465 4.90 -3.23 30.13
N GLU A 466 4.75 -2.73 31.36
CA GLU A 466 3.45 -2.32 31.90
C GLU A 466 2.86 -1.11 31.17
N LYS A 467 3.70 -0.13 30.79
CA LYS A 467 3.27 0.98 29.91
C LYS A 467 2.82 0.48 28.54
N GLU A 468 3.51 -0.50 27.97
CA GLU A 468 3.12 -1.08 26.68
C GLU A 468 1.82 -1.90 26.80
N LYS A 469 1.66 -2.71 27.85
CA LYS A 469 0.43 -3.45 28.17
C LYS A 469 -0.78 -2.53 28.30
N THR A 470 -0.64 -1.42 29.03
CA THR A 470 -1.72 -0.43 29.19
C THR A 470 -2.06 0.25 27.86
N ALA A 471 -1.05 0.64 27.09
CA ALA A 471 -1.25 1.20 25.75
C ALA A 471 -1.96 0.21 24.79
N LEU A 472 -1.58 -1.07 24.83
CA LEU A 472 -2.21 -2.12 24.03
C LEU A 472 -3.67 -2.35 24.44
N MET A 473 -3.98 -2.37 25.74
CA MET A 473 -5.36 -2.53 26.20
C MET A 473 -6.24 -1.34 25.78
N ASN A 474 -5.73 -0.11 25.89
CA ASN A 474 -6.42 1.08 25.40
C ASN A 474 -6.75 0.98 23.90
N ARG A 475 -5.82 0.46 23.09
CA ARG A 475 -6.04 0.20 21.65
C ARG A 475 -7.06 -0.90 21.42
N VAL A 476 -7.01 -1.98 22.21
CA VAL A 476 -8.00 -3.08 22.15
C VAL A 476 -9.40 -2.54 22.41
N ASP A 477 -9.58 -1.73 23.44
CA ASP A 477 -10.88 -1.16 23.79
C ASP A 477 -11.40 -0.21 22.69
N PHE A 478 -10.52 0.63 22.13
CA PHE A 478 -10.85 1.48 20.98
C PHE A 478 -11.35 0.66 19.77
N TYR A 479 -10.61 -0.37 19.36
CA TYR A 479 -11.02 -1.17 18.20
C TYR A 479 -12.27 -2.02 18.49
N LYS A 480 -12.45 -2.48 19.73
CA LYS A 480 -13.64 -3.23 20.14
C LYS A 480 -14.90 -2.37 20.11
N GLU A 481 -14.81 -1.11 20.53
CA GLU A 481 -15.92 -0.17 20.44
C GLU A 481 -16.28 0.15 18.98
N ASN A 482 -15.28 0.40 18.13
CA ASN A 482 -15.51 0.62 16.70
C ASN A 482 -16.04 -0.63 15.98
N GLN A 483 -15.62 -1.82 16.40
CA GLN A 483 -16.16 -3.11 15.93
C GLN A 483 -17.65 -3.23 16.20
N ARG A 484 -18.10 -2.92 17.44
CA ARG A 484 -19.51 -2.93 17.81
C ARG A 484 -20.34 -1.96 16.98
N ARG A 485 -19.84 -0.74 16.76
CA ARG A 485 -20.50 0.27 15.94
C ARG A 485 -20.65 -0.18 14.49
N ALA A 486 -19.59 -0.75 13.91
CA ALA A 486 -19.63 -1.28 12.55
C ALA A 486 -20.58 -2.47 12.41
N GLU A 487 -20.57 -3.37 13.38
CA GLU A 487 -21.48 -4.53 13.42
C GLU A 487 -22.95 -4.11 13.55
N TYR A 488 -23.24 -3.08 14.36
CA TYR A 488 -24.59 -2.51 14.48
C TYR A 488 -25.08 -1.97 13.13
N VAL A 489 -24.29 -1.15 12.45
CA VAL A 489 -24.63 -0.61 11.13
C VAL A 489 -24.88 -1.74 10.12
N PHE A 490 -24.00 -2.75 10.09
CA PHE A 490 -24.16 -3.91 9.21
C PHE A 490 -25.48 -4.64 9.44
N LYS A 491 -25.82 -4.94 10.71
CA LYS A 491 -27.06 -5.62 11.09
C LYS A 491 -28.31 -4.84 10.69
N GLN A 492 -28.26 -3.51 10.72
CA GLN A 492 -29.39 -2.66 10.33
C GLN A 492 -29.53 -2.50 8.81
N VAL A 493 -28.41 -2.36 8.08
CA VAL A 493 -28.42 -2.02 6.65
C VAL A 493 -28.53 -3.25 5.75
N ALA A 494 -27.90 -4.37 6.10
CA ALA A 494 -27.90 -5.58 5.25
C ALA A 494 -29.30 -6.17 4.98
N PRO A 495 -30.25 -6.21 5.93
CA PRO A 495 -31.63 -6.65 5.64
C PRO A 495 -32.36 -5.70 4.68
N LYS A 496 -32.18 -4.39 4.86
CA LYS A 496 -32.79 -3.32 4.05
C LYS A 496 -32.32 -3.37 2.60
N GLN A 497 -31.05 -3.67 2.39
CA GLN A 497 -30.47 -3.92 1.07
C GLN A 497 -31.22 -5.05 0.33
N LYS A 498 -31.54 -6.15 1.01
CA LYS A 498 -32.31 -7.27 0.42
C LYS A 498 -33.75 -6.88 0.10
N GLN A 499 -34.39 -6.07 0.95
CA GLN A 499 -35.75 -5.57 0.73
C GLN A 499 -35.84 -4.70 -0.52
N ILE A 500 -34.94 -3.72 -0.68
CA ILE A 500 -34.92 -2.84 -1.87
C ILE A 500 -34.70 -3.68 -3.13
N LEU A 501 -33.80 -4.66 -3.11
CA LEU A 501 -33.58 -5.54 -4.26
C LEU A 501 -34.85 -6.32 -4.64
N LYS A 502 -35.65 -6.75 -3.66
CA LYS A 502 -36.94 -7.41 -3.91
C LYS A 502 -37.93 -6.47 -4.61
N ILE A 503 -38.00 -5.21 -4.17
CA ILE A 503 -38.86 -4.17 -4.78
C ILE A 503 -38.41 -3.88 -6.21
N ILE A 504 -37.11 -3.66 -6.44
CA ILE A 504 -36.55 -3.43 -7.79
C ILE A 504 -36.90 -4.59 -8.72
N LYS A 505 -36.71 -5.83 -8.27
CA LYS A 505 -37.07 -7.03 -9.07
C LYS A 505 -38.56 -7.08 -9.37
N ALA A 506 -39.42 -6.69 -8.43
CA ALA A 506 -40.87 -6.65 -8.64
C ALA A 506 -41.27 -5.57 -9.65
N LEU A 507 -40.70 -4.36 -9.58
CA LEU A 507 -40.93 -3.30 -10.55
C LEU A 507 -40.45 -3.68 -11.96
N ARG A 508 -39.29 -4.34 -12.09
CA ARG A 508 -38.80 -4.85 -13.38
C ARG A 508 -39.71 -5.93 -13.98
N LYS A 509 -40.37 -6.75 -13.15
CA LYS A 509 -41.38 -7.72 -13.63
C LYS A 509 -42.62 -7.05 -14.24
N LEU A 510 -42.87 -5.78 -13.94
CA LEU A 510 -43.94 -4.97 -14.55
C LEU A 510 -43.51 -4.29 -15.88
N ASP A 511 -42.36 -4.69 -16.46
CA ASP A 511 -41.79 -4.13 -17.69
C ASP A 511 -41.47 -2.61 -17.61
N ILE A 512 -41.16 -2.13 -16.41
CA ILE A 512 -40.72 -0.75 -16.16
C ILE A 512 -39.23 -0.61 -16.50
N LYS A 513 -38.86 0.43 -17.26
CA LYS A 513 -37.47 0.72 -17.64
C LYS A 513 -36.93 1.96 -16.90
N PRO A 514 -35.76 1.92 -16.24
CA PRO A 514 -35.26 3.06 -15.47
C PRO A 514 -35.04 4.29 -16.37
N SER A 515 -35.23 5.48 -15.79
CA SER A 515 -35.00 6.77 -16.44
C SER A 515 -34.58 7.81 -15.41
N SER A 516 -33.49 8.54 -15.67
CA SER A 516 -33.04 9.64 -14.81
C SER A 516 -33.90 10.91 -14.93
N HIS A 517 -34.67 11.03 -16.02
CA HIS A 517 -35.52 12.20 -16.25
C HIS A 517 -36.56 12.37 -15.14
N PHE A 518 -36.49 13.51 -14.44
CA PHE A 518 -37.40 13.84 -13.36
C PHE A 518 -38.82 14.12 -13.93
N PRO A 519 -39.86 13.45 -13.42
CA PRO A 519 -41.22 13.60 -13.92
C PRO A 519 -41.90 14.87 -13.37
N ASN A 520 -42.22 15.83 -14.24
CA ASN A 520 -42.96 17.05 -13.87
C ASN A 520 -44.50 16.84 -13.79
N SER A 521 -44.96 15.64 -13.41
CA SER A 521 -46.39 15.34 -13.42
C SER A 521 -47.07 15.68 -12.09
N MET A 522 -48.34 16.09 -12.17
CA MET A 522 -49.16 16.33 -10.97
C MET A 522 -49.29 15.08 -10.09
N THR A 523 -49.30 13.89 -10.69
CA THR A 523 -49.36 12.62 -9.94
C THR A 523 -48.11 12.42 -9.09
N PHE A 524 -46.94 12.79 -9.62
CA PHE A 524 -45.68 12.69 -8.88
C PHE A 524 -45.61 13.71 -7.75
N VAL A 525 -46.12 14.92 -7.95
CA VAL A 525 -46.10 16.00 -6.95
C VAL A 525 -47.13 15.76 -5.83
N GLN A 526 -48.34 15.32 -6.16
CA GLN A 526 -49.42 15.14 -5.18
C GLN A 526 -49.33 13.83 -4.40
N ASN A 527 -48.75 12.77 -4.97
CA ASN A 527 -48.64 11.50 -4.28
C ASN A 527 -47.45 11.51 -3.31
N ALA A 528 -47.76 11.50 -2.01
CA ALA A 528 -46.77 11.51 -0.93
C ALA A 528 -45.76 10.36 -1.00
N HIS A 529 -46.10 9.22 -1.60
CA HIS A 529 -45.19 8.08 -1.72
C HIS A 529 -44.16 8.27 -2.84
N TYR A 530 -44.55 8.82 -3.98
CA TYR A 530 -43.59 9.16 -5.05
C TYR A 530 -42.64 10.28 -4.61
N GLN A 531 -43.18 11.35 -4.00
CA GLN A 531 -42.36 12.39 -3.37
C GLN A 531 -41.48 11.83 -2.25
N GLY A 532 -42.02 10.93 -1.44
CA GLY A 532 -41.27 10.27 -0.36
C GLY A 532 -40.04 9.54 -0.87
N VAL A 533 -40.14 8.78 -1.96
CA VAL A 533 -38.98 8.13 -2.60
C VAL A 533 -37.96 9.15 -3.08
N HIS A 534 -38.39 10.23 -3.75
CA HIS A 534 -37.48 11.27 -4.22
C HIS A 534 -36.74 11.97 -3.07
N ASN A 535 -37.48 12.41 -2.04
CA ASN A 535 -36.92 13.11 -0.89
C ASN A 535 -35.96 12.23 -0.11
N SER A 536 -36.30 10.95 0.11
CA SER A 536 -35.38 10.01 0.75
C SER A 536 -34.15 9.70 -0.12
N TYR A 537 -34.30 9.60 -1.45
CA TYR A 537 -33.14 9.44 -2.35
C TYR A 537 -32.21 10.65 -2.30
N ARG A 538 -32.76 11.86 -2.34
CA ARG A 538 -32.01 13.12 -2.21
C ARG A 538 -31.29 13.20 -0.86
N LEU A 539 -32.00 12.95 0.24
CA LEU A 539 -31.43 12.99 1.58
C LEU A 539 -30.34 11.93 1.77
N LEU A 540 -30.53 10.73 1.21
CA LEU A 540 -29.52 9.68 1.21
C LEU A 540 -28.23 10.18 0.57
N ARG A 541 -28.32 10.81 -0.61
CA ARG A 541 -27.16 11.35 -1.34
C ARG A 541 -26.46 12.47 -0.58
N GLU A 542 -27.22 13.41 -0.04
CA GLU A 542 -26.69 14.52 0.76
C GLU A 542 -25.97 13.99 2.00
N GLN A 543 -26.56 13.04 2.73
CA GLN A 543 -25.95 12.46 3.94
C GLN A 543 -24.73 11.57 3.65
N THR A 544 -24.64 10.97 2.45
CA THR A 544 -23.46 10.19 2.04
C THR A 544 -22.41 11.02 1.29
N ASN A 545 -22.58 12.35 1.21
CA ASN A 545 -21.68 13.25 0.45
C ASN A 545 -21.48 12.80 -1.02
N LEU A 546 -22.53 12.22 -1.61
CA LEU A 546 -22.67 11.83 -3.03
C LEU A 546 -23.74 12.68 -3.70
N ALA A 547 -23.77 13.98 -3.33
CA ALA A 547 -24.73 14.94 -3.86
C ALA A 547 -24.51 15.23 -5.34
N ASP A 548 -23.31 14.99 -5.88
CA ASP A 548 -23.05 15.06 -7.31
C ASP A 548 -23.34 13.72 -8.02
N GLU A 549 -24.11 13.77 -9.11
CA GLU A 549 -24.43 12.58 -9.91
C GLU A 549 -23.21 12.04 -10.65
N ASP A 550 -22.27 12.91 -11.04
CA ASP A 550 -21.10 12.52 -11.82
C ASP A 550 -20.15 11.65 -10.99
N ILE A 551 -19.99 11.96 -9.68
CA ILE A 551 -19.20 11.13 -8.76
C ILE A 551 -19.76 9.70 -8.67
N LEU A 552 -21.08 9.55 -8.54
CA LEU A 552 -21.70 8.22 -8.44
C LEU A 552 -21.58 7.45 -9.76
N LEU A 553 -21.71 8.13 -10.90
CA LEU A 553 -21.49 7.54 -12.22
C LEU A 553 -20.04 7.08 -12.39
N HIS A 554 -19.07 7.89 -11.97
CA HIS A 554 -17.65 7.53 -12.02
C HIS A 554 -17.31 6.35 -11.12
N LEU A 555 -17.89 6.29 -9.91
CA LEU A 555 -17.71 5.12 -9.04
C LEU A 555 -18.31 3.85 -9.66
N GLU A 556 -19.40 3.95 -10.41
CA GLU A 556 -19.96 2.82 -11.15
C GLU A 556 -19.08 2.35 -12.30
N GLU A 557 -18.45 3.29 -13.01
CA GLU A 557 -17.46 2.96 -14.03
C GLU A 557 -16.27 2.24 -13.39
N VAL A 558 -15.77 2.72 -12.24
CA VAL A 558 -14.68 2.07 -11.50
C VAL A 558 -15.08 0.68 -10.99
N ASP A 559 -16.31 0.51 -10.47
CA ASP A 559 -16.85 -0.79 -10.08
C ASP A 559 -16.96 -1.77 -11.27
N SER A 560 -17.16 -1.25 -12.49
CA SER A 560 -17.23 -2.05 -13.72
C SER A 560 -15.86 -2.49 -14.27
N ILE A 561 -14.76 -1.93 -13.74
CA ILE A 561 -13.40 -2.35 -14.09
C ILE A 561 -13.21 -3.80 -13.62
N GLY A 562 -13.08 -4.72 -14.58
CA GLY A 562 -12.83 -6.16 -14.34
C GLY A 562 -11.62 -6.73 -15.10
N LEU A 563 -11.00 -5.92 -15.96
CA LEU A 563 -9.73 -6.20 -16.64
C LEU A 563 -8.78 -5.09 -16.23
N VAL A 564 -7.69 -5.44 -15.55
CA VAL A 564 -6.86 -4.42 -14.91
C VAL A 564 -5.41 -4.54 -15.30
N ASN A 565 -4.86 -3.43 -15.77
CA ASN A 565 -3.42 -3.26 -15.90
C ASN A 565 -2.80 -3.33 -14.49
N MET A 566 -2.07 -4.39 -14.20
CA MET A 566 -1.61 -4.71 -12.84
C MET A 566 -0.69 -3.65 -12.23
N PRO A 567 0.35 -3.17 -12.92
CA PRO A 567 1.15 -2.02 -12.47
C PRO A 567 0.28 -0.81 -12.09
N LEU A 568 -0.66 -0.44 -12.96
CA LEU A 568 -1.53 0.71 -12.77
C LEU A 568 -2.49 0.54 -11.56
N LEU A 569 -3.00 -0.68 -11.35
CA LEU A 569 -3.81 -0.98 -10.17
C LEU A 569 -3.01 -0.82 -8.88
N TYR A 570 -1.80 -1.38 -8.87
CA TYR A 570 -0.93 -1.34 -7.70
C TYR A 570 -0.55 0.10 -7.34
N GLU A 571 -0.21 0.90 -8.34
CA GLU A 571 0.10 2.32 -8.18
C GLU A 571 -1.10 3.09 -7.61
N ARG A 572 -2.29 2.92 -8.19
CA ARG A 572 -3.52 3.53 -7.68
C ARG A 572 -3.90 3.04 -6.28
N TRP A 573 -3.63 1.78 -5.97
CA TRP A 573 -3.83 1.25 -4.63
C TRP A 573 -2.86 1.88 -3.62
N CYS A 574 -1.58 2.03 -3.98
CA CYS A 574 -0.60 2.77 -3.18
C CYS A 574 -1.07 4.21 -2.91
N LEU A 575 -1.62 4.90 -3.91
CA LEU A 575 -2.19 6.25 -3.73
C LEU A 575 -3.26 6.27 -2.63
N LEU A 576 -4.22 5.33 -2.68
CA LEU A 576 -5.27 5.22 -1.66
C LEU A 576 -4.70 4.94 -0.26
N GLN A 577 -3.71 4.04 -0.16
CA GLN A 577 -3.07 3.73 1.13
C GLN A 577 -2.31 4.93 1.68
N ILE A 578 -1.60 5.69 0.85
CA ILE A 578 -0.90 6.91 1.27
C ILE A 578 -1.92 7.91 1.85
N ILE A 579 -3.00 8.20 1.12
CA ILE A 579 -4.04 9.12 1.61
C ILE A 579 -4.64 8.62 2.92
N ARG A 580 -4.92 7.32 3.03
CA ARG A 580 -5.46 6.72 4.25
C ARG A 580 -4.51 6.87 5.43
N VAL A 581 -3.21 6.64 5.25
CA VAL A 581 -2.20 6.81 6.31
C VAL A 581 -2.11 8.28 6.74
N LEU A 582 -2.13 9.22 5.79
CA LEU A 582 -2.14 10.65 6.09
C LEU A 582 -3.39 11.06 6.88
N LYS A 583 -4.57 10.53 6.52
CA LYS A 583 -5.83 10.81 7.20
C LYS A 583 -5.93 10.15 8.57
N ASP A 584 -5.80 8.83 8.63
CA ASP A 584 -6.08 8.04 9.84
C ASP A 584 -4.90 8.03 10.82
N GLY A 585 -3.68 7.93 10.29
CA GLY A 585 -2.45 7.87 11.09
C GLY A 585 -1.97 9.23 11.54
N PHE A 586 -1.97 10.21 10.62
CA PHE A 586 -1.44 11.55 10.86
C PHE A 586 -2.51 12.64 11.01
N ARG A 587 -3.80 12.30 10.98
CA ARG A 587 -4.93 13.22 11.22
C ARG A 587 -4.99 14.42 10.26
N PHE A 588 -4.54 14.24 9.02
CA PHE A 588 -4.73 15.24 7.98
C PHE A 588 -6.18 15.23 7.45
N VAL A 589 -6.69 16.41 7.11
CA VAL A 589 -8.00 16.63 6.49
C VAL A 589 -7.80 16.99 5.02
N LEU A 590 -8.55 16.34 4.13
CA LEU A 590 -8.54 16.60 2.69
C LEU A 590 -9.24 17.93 2.37
N LYS A 591 -8.68 18.75 1.49
CA LYS A 591 -9.29 20.02 1.02
C LYS A 591 -10.31 19.78 -0.10
N GLU A 592 -11.15 20.79 -0.39
CA GLU A 592 -12.22 20.70 -1.39
C GLU A 592 -11.74 20.23 -2.78
N GLY A 593 -12.60 19.49 -3.49
CA GLY A 593 -12.32 19.01 -4.84
C GLY A 593 -11.47 17.73 -4.93
N TRP A 594 -10.97 17.22 -3.80
CA TRP A 594 -10.12 16.02 -3.75
C TRP A 594 -10.76 14.78 -4.39
N LYS A 595 -12.09 14.64 -4.30
CA LYS A 595 -12.86 13.53 -4.87
C LYS A 595 -12.72 13.43 -6.39
N TYR A 596 -12.84 14.56 -7.09
CA TYR A 596 -12.66 14.59 -8.54
C TYR A 596 -11.23 14.35 -8.94
N GLN A 597 -10.27 14.90 -8.19
CA GLN A 597 -8.84 14.68 -8.43
C GLN A 597 -8.48 13.20 -8.29
N LEU A 598 -9.00 12.53 -7.25
CA LEU A 598 -8.77 11.10 -7.04
C LEU A 598 -9.46 10.25 -8.12
N ILE A 599 -10.71 10.56 -8.47
CA ILE A 599 -11.41 9.88 -9.57
C ILE A 599 -10.66 10.09 -10.89
N ASP A 600 -10.17 11.30 -11.16
CA ASP A 600 -9.35 11.59 -12.32
C ASP A 600 -8.07 10.74 -12.34
N ALA A 601 -7.40 10.55 -11.20
CA ALA A 601 -6.21 9.70 -11.10
C ALA A 601 -6.52 8.21 -11.34
N VAL A 602 -7.68 7.76 -10.85
CA VAL A 602 -8.12 6.37 -10.97
C VAL A 602 -8.72 6.06 -12.34
N LYS A 603 -9.37 7.02 -12.99
CA LYS A 603 -10.09 6.81 -14.25
C LYS A 603 -9.27 7.23 -15.46
N ASN A 604 -8.67 8.42 -15.41
CA ASN A 604 -7.96 9.03 -16.52
C ASN A 604 -6.46 8.82 -16.32
N ASN A 605 -5.70 8.53 -17.38
CA ASN A 605 -4.23 8.52 -17.32
C ASN A 605 -3.68 9.97 -17.31
N LYS A 606 -4.25 10.81 -16.44
CA LYS A 606 -3.89 12.20 -16.26
C LYS A 606 -2.72 12.26 -15.29
N THR A 607 -1.65 12.92 -15.71
CA THR A 607 -0.47 13.20 -14.90
C THR A 607 -0.68 14.45 -14.05
N ASP A 608 0.23 14.70 -13.11
CA ASP A 608 0.31 15.95 -12.34
C ASP A 608 -0.92 16.26 -11.47
N ILE A 609 -1.60 15.23 -10.98
CA ILE A 609 -2.79 15.40 -10.15
C ILE A 609 -2.38 15.73 -8.72
N LYS A 610 -2.84 16.87 -8.21
CA LYS A 610 -2.49 17.37 -6.86
C LYS A 610 -3.66 17.20 -5.90
N ILE A 611 -3.42 16.52 -4.79
CA ILE A 611 -4.35 16.37 -3.67
C ILE A 611 -3.78 17.11 -2.46
N ASN A 612 -4.56 18.04 -1.94
CA ASN A 612 -4.16 18.94 -0.86
C ASN A 612 -4.72 18.47 0.48
N LEU A 613 -3.87 18.40 1.51
CA LEU A 613 -4.24 17.99 2.85
C LEU A 613 -3.72 18.98 3.90
N ALA A 614 -4.49 19.22 4.96
CA ALA A 614 -4.11 20.11 6.06
C ALA A 614 -4.30 19.43 7.41
N ASN A 615 -3.37 19.60 8.33
CA ASN A 615 -3.53 19.22 9.73
C ASN A 615 -3.46 20.49 10.59
N THR A 616 -4.61 20.89 11.12
CA THR A 616 -4.78 22.13 11.91
C THR A 616 -4.04 22.07 13.24
N ASP A 617 -4.04 20.90 13.88
CA ASP A 617 -3.45 20.71 15.21
C ASP A 617 -1.92 20.84 15.18
N SER A 618 -1.30 20.35 14.10
CA SER A 618 0.15 20.37 13.92
C SER A 618 0.68 21.51 13.05
N LYS A 619 -0.23 22.36 12.54
CA LYS A 619 0.07 23.49 11.64
C LYS A 619 0.85 23.09 10.38
N ARG A 620 0.42 21.99 9.73
CA ARG A 620 1.09 21.41 8.56
C ARG A 620 0.17 21.31 7.35
N PHE A 621 0.73 21.52 6.16
CA PHE A 621 0.07 21.34 4.88
C PHE A 621 0.85 20.34 4.03
N ILE A 622 0.16 19.41 3.39
CA ILE A 622 0.74 18.44 2.47
C ILE A 622 0.11 18.61 1.10
N THR A 623 0.94 18.69 0.08
CA THR A 623 0.53 18.52 -1.32
C THR A 623 1.03 17.15 -1.80
N LEU A 624 0.11 16.21 -1.98
CA LEU A 624 0.39 14.91 -2.59
C LEU A 624 0.16 15.03 -4.10
N THR A 625 1.21 14.90 -4.89
CA THR A 625 1.11 14.91 -6.36
C THR A 625 1.32 13.51 -6.93
N TYR A 626 0.37 13.05 -7.73
CA TYR A 626 0.41 11.79 -8.47
C TYR A 626 1.00 12.02 -9.87
N GLU A 627 1.97 11.18 -10.26
CA GLU A 627 2.70 11.27 -11.53
C GLU A 627 3.23 12.70 -11.83
N LYS A 628 3.99 13.30 -10.89
CA LYS A 628 4.50 14.68 -11.02
C LYS A 628 5.62 14.77 -12.06
N THR A 629 5.49 15.65 -13.04
CA THR A 629 6.57 16.00 -13.97
C THR A 629 7.52 16.98 -13.29
N LEU A 630 8.73 16.52 -12.97
CA LEU A 630 9.77 17.38 -12.38
C LEU A 630 10.49 18.19 -13.46
N ASP A 631 11.13 19.30 -13.07
CA ASP A 631 11.93 20.15 -13.97
C ASP A 631 13.07 19.38 -14.66
N SER A 632 13.52 18.28 -14.04
CA SER A 632 14.50 17.35 -14.61
C SER A 632 13.96 16.46 -15.76
N GLY A 633 12.67 16.55 -16.09
CA GLY A 633 11.98 15.66 -17.03
C GLY A 633 11.66 14.28 -16.48
N LYS A 634 12.09 13.96 -15.25
CA LYS A 634 11.73 12.71 -14.54
C LYS A 634 10.31 12.80 -13.99
N ARG A 635 9.63 11.65 -13.94
CA ARG A 635 8.27 11.50 -13.44
C ARG A 635 8.20 10.40 -12.39
N PRO A 636 8.38 10.73 -11.10
CA PRO A 636 8.06 9.82 -10.01
C PRO A 636 6.54 9.60 -9.89
N ASP A 637 6.15 8.42 -9.42
CA ASP A 637 4.75 8.03 -9.21
C ASP A 637 4.06 8.89 -8.14
N PHE A 638 4.78 9.23 -7.06
CA PHE A 638 4.28 10.06 -5.96
C PHE A 638 5.30 11.09 -5.50
N VAL A 639 4.84 12.32 -5.24
CA VAL A 639 5.61 13.38 -4.59
C VAL A 639 4.80 13.96 -3.44
N ILE A 640 5.42 14.06 -2.27
CA ILE A 640 4.82 14.65 -1.07
C ILE A 640 5.61 15.91 -0.73
N ASP A 641 4.98 17.06 -0.93
CA ASP A 641 5.52 18.36 -0.53
C ASP A 641 4.90 18.76 0.82
N LEU A 642 5.71 18.95 1.87
CA LEU A 642 5.28 19.33 3.21
C LEU A 642 5.64 20.80 3.49
N GLU A 643 4.66 21.58 3.91
CA GLU A 643 4.80 23.00 4.25
C GLU A 643 4.28 23.28 5.68
N TRP A 644 4.87 24.28 6.36
CA TRP A 644 4.43 24.77 7.67
C TRP A 644 3.80 26.16 7.53
N TYR A 645 2.81 26.48 8.38
CA TYR A 645 2.23 27.84 8.43
C TYR A 645 2.38 28.50 9.82
N SER A 646 2.50 29.83 9.82
CA SER A 646 2.37 30.67 11.03
C SER A 646 0.89 31.00 11.30
N GLU A 647 0.57 31.44 12.51
CA GLU A 647 -0.79 31.44 13.12
C GLU A 647 -1.94 32.06 12.32
N SER A 648 -1.70 32.78 11.22
CA SER A 648 -2.71 33.55 10.49
C SER A 648 -3.10 33.03 9.10
N ASP A 649 -2.56 31.91 8.60
CA ASP A 649 -2.86 31.42 7.22
C ASP A 649 -3.33 29.96 7.16
N VAL A 650 -4.55 29.72 7.67
CA VAL A 650 -5.20 28.38 7.68
C VAL A 650 -5.61 27.92 6.27
N VAL A 651 -5.75 28.85 5.32
CA VAL A 651 -6.28 28.59 3.96
C VAL A 651 -5.16 28.42 2.92
N ASN A 652 -3.92 28.83 3.24
CA ASN A 652 -2.79 28.86 2.31
C ASN A 652 -2.96 29.95 1.23
N GLU A 653 -3.42 31.13 1.64
CA GLU A 653 -3.66 32.28 0.76
C GLU A 653 -2.41 33.16 0.57
N HIS A 654 -1.38 33.01 1.41
CA HIS A 654 -0.19 33.87 1.41
C HIS A 654 1.12 33.06 1.29
N PRO A 655 1.53 32.67 0.07
CA PRO A 655 2.76 31.90 -0.16
C PRO A 655 4.05 32.64 0.25
N HIS A 656 4.02 33.96 0.39
CA HIS A 656 5.18 34.79 0.69
C HIS A 656 5.57 34.88 2.17
N SER A 657 4.78 34.31 3.09
CA SER A 657 5.06 34.31 4.54
C SER A 657 5.65 32.98 5.05
N LYS A 658 5.97 32.06 4.14
CA LYS A 658 6.46 30.71 4.45
C LYS A 658 7.98 30.68 4.66
N ARG A 659 8.43 29.78 5.54
CA ARG A 659 9.85 29.48 5.78
C ARG A 659 10.24 28.17 5.13
#